data_AF-A0AAU0XZH9-F1
#
_entry.id   AF-A0AAU0XZH9-F1
#
_cell.length_a   1.000
_cell.length_b   1.000
_cell.length_c   1.000
_cell.angle_alpha   90.00
_cell.angle_beta   90.00
_cell.angle_gamma   90.00
#
_symmetry.space_group_name_H-M   'P 1'
#
loop_
_entity.id
_entity.type
_entity.pdbx_description
1 polymer ?
#
loop_
_entity_poly.entity_id
_entity_poly.type
_entity_poly.pdbx_seq_one_letter_code
_entity_poly.pdbx_strand_id
1 'polypeptide(L)'
;MPTPHDRYVRVRGAREHNLQDVQVDIPRDTLTVFTGVSGSGKSSLAFGTIYAEAQRRYFESVAPYARRLIHQVGAPEVGEITGLPPAVSLEQRRSAPGARSSVGTVTTLSNSLRMLFSRAGEYPAGAERLDSDAFSPNTAAGACPECHGLGLIHRTTEELLVPDPSLSIRDGAIAAWPGAWQGKNLRDVLDTLGYDIGRPWRELDANDREWILFTDEQPVVTVHPVRDAGRIQRPYQGTYMSARRYVMHTFADTKSRTLRAKAERFLTGVPCPVCGGSRLRPEAMAVTFAGRTIAELAALPLADLAEVLSAAGGDDTARVLTADLLARIETVTELGLGYLGLDRTAPTLSSGELQRLRLATQLRSGLFGVVYVLDEPSAGLHPADTESLLAVLGRLKEAGNSVFVVEHQMDVVRRADWLVDVGPLAGEHGGRVLHSGPPAGLADVLESATRRFLFDTGPVPVREPRTPSGWLRLIGVDRHNVRGVDAAFPLGVFTAVTGVSGSGKSTLVGQVLAGALADRQASTTADLPAERPVPGCASALGLEAVDRLVQVDQRPIGRTPRSNLATYTGLFDVVRKLFTATDMARERGYRAGRFSFNVAGGRCETCQGEGFVSVELLFLPSTYAPCPDCHGARYNPQTLEVTLRGLNIAQVLDLTVESAAGFFAGTPAAERSLRTLIDVGLGYLRLGQPATELSGGEAQRIKLATELQRTRRGHTLYLLDEPTTGLHPADVEVLMRQLHGLVDGGSTVVVVEHDMAVVAAADWVIDLGPGGGDRGGRIVATGPPTDVAGAADSRTAPYLSAALRPG
;
A
#
# COMPACT_ATOMS: atom_id res chain seq x y z
N MET A 1 22.84 5.17 42.00
CA MET A 1 23.13 3.87 41.36
C MET A 1 21.79 3.28 40.91
N PRO A 2 21.60 2.90 39.65
CA PRO A 2 20.37 2.23 39.20
C PRO A 2 20.27 0.89 39.93
N THR A 3 19.13 0.59 40.54
CA THR A 3 18.84 -0.71 41.14
C THR A 3 18.88 -1.79 40.04
N PRO A 4 19.38 -3.02 40.33
CA PRO A 4 19.58 -4.09 39.33
C PRO A 4 18.31 -4.58 38.61
N HIS A 5 17.13 -4.08 38.98
CA HIS A 5 15.87 -4.25 38.26
C HIS A 5 15.19 -2.89 38.06
N ASP A 6 15.74 -2.04 37.20
CA ASP A 6 15.07 -0.78 36.83
C ASP A 6 13.76 -1.10 36.11
N ARG A 7 12.61 -0.89 36.75
CA ARG A 7 11.30 -1.26 36.20
C ARG A 7 10.82 -0.34 35.08
N TYR A 8 11.60 0.68 34.72
CA TYR A 8 11.23 1.66 33.73
C TYR A 8 12.26 1.73 32.61
N VAL A 9 11.78 1.93 31.39
CA VAL A 9 12.55 2.53 30.31
C VAL A 9 12.50 4.05 30.54
N ARG A 10 13.63 4.65 30.89
CA ARG A 10 13.72 6.10 31.11
C ARG A 10 14.43 6.75 29.94
N VAL A 11 13.72 7.60 29.21
CA VAL A 11 14.24 8.39 28.09
C VAL A 11 14.55 9.79 28.61
N ARG A 12 15.75 10.29 28.31
CA ARG A 12 16.20 11.62 28.73
C ARG A 12 16.80 12.40 27.56
N GLY A 13 16.26 13.59 27.31
CA GLY A 13 16.72 14.54 26.31
C GLY A 13 16.57 14.05 24.87
N ALA A 14 15.41 13.48 24.53
CA ALA A 14 15.12 13.04 23.17
C ALA A 14 14.70 14.24 22.28
N ARG A 15 15.38 14.37 21.14
CA ARG A 15 15.24 15.47 20.16
C ARG A 15 15.05 15.00 18.72
N GLU A 16 14.83 13.70 18.54
CA GLU A 16 14.61 13.11 17.21
C GLU A 16 13.43 13.79 16.48
N HIS A 17 13.68 14.26 15.26
CA HIS A 17 12.74 15.03 14.44
C HIS A 17 12.19 16.30 15.13
N ASN A 18 10.94 16.26 15.62
CA ASN A 18 10.25 17.38 16.23
C ASN A 18 10.16 17.26 17.76
N LEU A 19 10.76 16.25 18.37
CA LEU A 19 10.75 16.08 19.83
C LEU A 19 11.47 17.24 20.52
N GLN A 20 10.85 17.81 21.55
CA GLN A 20 11.34 18.98 22.27
C GLN A 20 12.02 18.58 23.58
N ASP A 21 13.23 18.03 23.49
CA ASP A 21 14.05 17.58 24.64
C ASP A 21 13.28 16.68 25.62
N VAL A 22 12.54 15.71 25.06
CA VAL A 22 11.57 14.90 25.80
C VAL A 22 12.23 14.09 26.90
N GLN A 23 11.57 14.10 28.06
CA GLN A 23 11.87 13.31 29.25
C GLN A 23 10.65 12.44 29.55
N VAL A 24 10.79 11.12 29.54
CA VAL A 24 9.67 10.22 29.84
C VAL A 24 10.11 8.96 30.54
N ASP A 25 9.31 8.52 31.50
CA ASP A 25 9.44 7.23 32.19
C ASP A 25 8.29 6.33 31.77
N ILE A 26 8.64 5.15 31.27
CA ILE A 26 7.68 4.17 30.75
C ILE A 26 7.92 2.85 31.47
N PRO A 27 6.91 2.27 32.16
CA PRO A 27 7.09 1.00 32.83
C PRO A 27 7.39 -0.12 31.83
N ARG A 28 8.17 -1.10 32.29
CA ARG A 28 8.35 -2.40 31.63
C ARG A 28 7.22 -3.33 32.02
N ASP A 29 7.05 -4.38 31.23
CA ASP A 29 6.09 -5.47 31.46
C ASP A 29 4.63 -4.98 31.45
N THR A 30 4.37 -3.90 30.70
CA THR A 30 3.07 -3.26 30.51
C THR A 30 2.69 -3.21 29.03
N LEU A 31 1.38 -3.14 28.78
CA LEU A 31 0.83 -2.60 27.53
C LEU A 31 0.83 -1.08 27.62
N THR A 32 1.83 -0.45 27.01
CA THR A 32 1.95 1.01 26.92
C THR A 32 1.48 1.47 25.55
N VAL A 33 0.52 2.41 25.54
CA VAL A 33 0.04 3.05 24.31
C VAL A 33 0.63 4.45 24.17
N PHE A 34 1.11 4.80 22.98
CA PHE A 34 1.55 6.12 22.56
C PHE A 34 0.46 6.73 21.68
N THR A 35 -0.02 7.92 22.06
CA THR A 35 -1.12 8.59 21.35
C THR A 35 -0.82 10.08 21.13
N GLY A 36 -1.72 10.77 20.43
CA GLY A 36 -1.56 12.13 19.94
C GLY A 36 -1.93 12.27 18.47
N VAL A 37 -2.03 13.50 17.97
CA VAL A 37 -2.41 13.78 16.56
C VAL A 37 -1.34 13.35 15.55
N SER A 38 -1.71 13.19 14.27
CA SER A 38 -0.76 12.91 13.20
C SER A 38 0.36 13.94 13.16
N GLY A 39 1.62 13.50 13.20
CA GLY A 39 2.78 14.39 13.22
C GLY A 39 3.13 14.97 14.60
N SER A 40 2.48 14.54 15.68
CA SER A 40 2.76 15.06 17.03
C SER A 40 4.12 14.63 17.60
N GLY A 41 4.72 13.54 17.10
CA GLY A 41 5.99 12.99 17.58
C GLY A 41 5.90 11.60 18.21
N LYS A 42 4.69 10.99 18.27
CA LYS A 42 4.44 9.60 18.71
C LYS A 42 5.44 8.58 18.12
N SER A 43 5.56 8.52 16.79
CA SER A 43 6.45 7.59 16.10
C SER A 43 7.93 8.00 16.21
N SER A 44 8.24 9.30 16.31
CA SER A 44 9.60 9.79 16.59
C SER A 44 10.10 9.29 17.95
N LEU A 45 9.23 9.23 18.96
CA LEU A 45 9.57 8.71 20.28
C LEU A 45 9.63 7.18 20.31
N ALA A 46 8.58 6.50 19.86
CA ALA A 46 8.50 5.03 19.93
C ALA A 46 9.48 4.32 18.97
N PHE A 47 9.51 4.74 17.71
CA PHE A 47 10.34 4.12 16.67
C PHE A 47 11.67 4.82 16.47
N GLY A 48 11.63 6.14 16.24
CA GLY A 48 12.81 6.95 15.95
C GLY A 48 13.81 7.03 17.10
N THR A 49 13.33 6.93 18.35
CA THR A 49 14.16 7.01 19.56
C THR A 49 14.31 5.66 20.24
N ILE A 50 13.22 5.12 20.81
CA ILE A 50 13.27 3.92 21.68
C ILE A 50 13.70 2.68 20.90
N TYR A 51 12.98 2.33 19.84
CA TYR A 51 13.29 1.15 19.02
C TYR A 51 14.65 1.27 18.32
N ALA A 52 14.93 2.42 17.70
CA ALA A 52 16.18 2.65 16.99
C ALA A 52 17.39 2.54 17.92
N GLU A 53 17.32 3.09 19.13
CA GLU A 53 18.40 3.00 20.11
C GLU A 53 18.57 1.57 20.65
N ALA A 54 17.47 0.83 20.89
CA ALA A 54 17.54 -0.58 21.27
C ALA A 54 18.20 -1.43 20.19
N GLN A 55 17.81 -1.22 18.92
CA GLN A 55 18.35 -1.90 17.76
C GLN A 55 19.85 -1.59 17.59
N ARG A 56 20.24 -0.32 17.70
CA ARG A 56 21.63 0.13 17.61
C ARG A 56 22.50 -0.55 18.67
N ARG A 57 22.12 -0.46 19.95
CA ARG A 57 22.85 -1.08 21.07
C ARG A 57 23.02 -2.59 20.88
N TYR A 58 21.95 -3.27 20.44
CA TYR A 58 21.97 -4.70 20.21
C TYR A 58 22.95 -5.09 19.09
N PHE A 59 22.87 -4.46 17.91
CA PHE A 59 23.74 -4.81 16.79
C PHE A 59 25.21 -4.41 17.02
N GLU A 60 25.47 -3.28 17.66
CA GLU A 60 26.83 -2.88 18.05
C GLU A 60 27.49 -3.91 18.98
N SER A 61 26.68 -4.64 19.75
CA SER A 61 27.12 -5.70 20.67
C SER A 61 27.27 -7.05 19.98
N VAL A 62 26.32 -7.44 19.12
CA VAL A 62 26.25 -8.79 18.52
C VAL A 62 27.14 -8.93 17.27
N ALA A 63 27.26 -7.88 16.45
CA ALA A 63 27.96 -7.94 15.18
C ALA A 63 28.93 -6.75 15.03
N PRO A 64 30.20 -6.87 15.48
CA PRO A 64 31.16 -5.77 15.41
C PRO A 64 31.39 -5.20 14.00
N TYR A 65 31.25 -6.02 12.95
CA TYR A 65 31.34 -5.55 11.55
C TYR A 65 30.16 -4.66 11.14
N ALA A 66 28.99 -4.84 11.75
CA ALA A 66 27.79 -4.03 11.48
C ALA A 66 27.94 -2.60 12.00
N ARG A 67 28.86 -2.33 12.93
CA ARG A 67 29.12 -0.98 13.47
C ARG A 67 29.38 0.04 12.37
N ARG A 68 30.23 -0.27 11.39
CA ARG A 68 30.55 0.64 10.28
C ARG A 68 29.33 0.96 9.42
N LEU A 69 28.44 -0.01 9.22
CA LEU A 69 27.22 0.15 8.42
C LEU A 69 26.15 0.95 9.19
N ILE A 70 26.02 0.72 10.50
CA ILE A 70 25.08 1.43 11.37
C ILE A 70 25.47 2.89 11.55
N HIS A 71 26.77 3.20 11.67
CA HIS A 71 27.25 4.58 11.72
C HIS A 71 26.90 5.40 10.47
N GLN A 72 26.69 4.78 9.31
CA GLN A 72 26.24 5.48 8.09
C GLN A 72 24.77 5.88 8.15
N VAL A 73 23.95 5.17 8.92
CA VAL A 73 22.52 5.47 9.10
C VAL A 73 22.32 6.62 10.08
N GLY A 74 23.22 6.78 11.05
CA GLY A 74 23.13 7.78 12.12
C GLY A 74 22.64 7.18 13.44
N ALA A 75 22.90 7.89 14.54
CA ALA A 75 22.37 7.54 15.86
C ALA A 75 21.15 8.43 16.17
N PRO A 76 20.13 7.92 16.88
CA PRO A 76 19.01 8.74 17.34
C PRO A 76 19.48 9.93 18.17
N GLU A 77 18.85 11.08 18.01
CA GLU A 77 19.15 12.27 18.80
C GLU A 77 18.54 12.16 20.21
N VAL A 78 19.26 11.52 21.12
CA VAL A 78 18.84 11.35 22.52
C VAL A 78 20.04 11.47 23.48
N GLY A 79 19.82 12.09 24.63
CA GLY A 79 20.86 12.23 25.66
C GLY A 79 21.19 10.91 26.35
N GLU A 80 20.18 10.27 26.96
CA GLU A 80 20.35 8.99 27.66
C GLU A 80 19.06 8.16 27.59
N ILE A 81 19.22 6.84 27.46
CA ILE A 81 18.12 5.90 27.73
C ILE A 81 18.62 4.80 28.68
N THR A 82 17.95 4.64 29.83
CA THR A 82 18.25 3.60 30.82
C THR A 82 17.11 2.59 30.92
N GLY A 83 17.43 1.36 31.34
CA GLY A 83 16.45 0.29 31.51
C GLY A 83 15.86 -0.27 30.20
N LEU A 84 16.43 0.07 29.04
CA LEU A 84 15.94 -0.35 27.71
C LEU A 84 16.37 -1.79 27.35
N PRO A 85 15.43 -2.75 27.24
CA PRO A 85 15.71 -4.10 26.73
C PRO A 85 15.92 -4.13 25.21
N PRO A 86 16.36 -5.26 24.63
CA PRO A 86 16.30 -5.47 23.19
C PRO A 86 14.87 -5.29 22.66
N ALA A 87 14.73 -4.73 21.46
CA ALA A 87 13.43 -4.43 20.89
C ALA A 87 13.18 -5.15 19.57
N VAL A 88 11.91 -5.52 19.35
CA VAL A 88 11.40 -6.11 18.10
C VAL A 88 10.33 -5.17 17.56
N SER A 89 10.51 -4.69 16.33
CA SER A 89 9.49 -3.86 15.68
C SER A 89 8.53 -4.69 14.86
N LEU A 90 7.25 -4.35 14.95
CA LEU A 90 6.20 -4.77 14.04
C LEU A 90 5.64 -3.53 13.33
N GLU A 91 6.51 -2.84 12.61
CA GLU A 91 6.13 -1.71 11.77
C GLU A 91 5.30 -2.16 10.56
N GLN A 92 4.40 -1.30 10.10
CA GLN A 92 3.69 -1.45 8.83
C GLN A 92 4.60 -1.34 7.58
N ARG A 93 5.94 -1.36 7.73
CA ARG A 93 6.92 -0.90 6.72
C ARG A 93 6.58 -1.24 5.27
N ARG A 94 6.82 -0.22 4.45
CA ARG A 94 6.46 0.01 3.04
C ARG A 94 7.26 -0.79 2.02
N SER A 95 8.22 -1.62 2.46
CA SER A 95 8.92 -2.54 1.57
C SER A 95 7.99 -3.69 1.27
N ALA A 96 7.33 -3.61 0.11
CA ALA A 96 6.44 -4.66 -0.37
C ALA A 96 7.16 -6.02 -0.26
N PRO A 97 6.54 -7.03 0.39
CA PRO A 97 7.05 -8.38 0.37
C PRO A 97 7.37 -8.78 -1.08
N GLY A 98 8.45 -9.53 -1.28
CA GLY A 98 8.75 -10.05 -2.62
C GLY A 98 7.60 -10.94 -3.11
N ALA A 99 7.40 -11.01 -4.43
CA ALA A 99 6.36 -11.83 -5.06
C ALA A 99 6.42 -13.34 -4.70
N ARG A 100 7.53 -13.79 -4.10
CA ARG A 100 7.75 -15.16 -3.62
C ARG A 100 7.31 -15.41 -2.17
N SER A 101 6.98 -14.37 -1.41
CA SER A 101 6.46 -14.48 -0.05
C SER A 101 4.95 -14.75 -0.07
N SER A 102 4.48 -15.62 0.82
CA SER A 102 3.07 -15.95 1.03
C SER A 102 2.70 -15.91 2.52
N VAL A 103 1.41 -16.03 2.83
CA VAL A 103 0.90 -16.18 4.20
C VAL A 103 1.64 -17.30 4.93
N GLY A 104 1.82 -18.46 4.30
CA GLY A 104 2.52 -19.59 4.89
C GLY A 104 4.00 -19.33 5.19
N THR A 105 4.69 -18.52 4.38
CA THR A 105 6.09 -18.16 4.68
C THR A 105 6.19 -17.11 5.77
N VAL A 106 5.28 -16.12 5.81
CA VAL A 106 5.26 -15.07 6.85
C VAL A 106 4.95 -15.67 8.23
N THR A 107 4.06 -16.65 8.27
CA THR A 107 3.63 -17.33 9.50
C THR A 107 4.50 -18.52 9.88
N THR A 108 5.46 -18.90 9.03
CA THR A 108 6.26 -20.14 9.13
C THR A 108 5.45 -21.45 9.05
N LEU A 109 4.13 -21.38 8.88
CA LEU A 109 3.24 -22.54 8.74
C LEU A 109 3.61 -23.43 7.56
N SER A 110 4.12 -22.85 6.46
CA SER A 110 4.57 -23.64 5.31
C SER A 110 5.76 -24.54 5.65
N ASN A 111 6.60 -24.21 6.63
CA ASN A 111 7.70 -25.08 7.04
C ASN A 111 7.16 -26.33 7.74
N SER A 112 6.28 -26.16 8.72
CA SER A 112 5.67 -27.27 9.45
C SER A 112 4.83 -28.16 8.51
N LEU A 113 4.10 -27.57 7.55
CA LEU A 113 3.37 -28.34 6.55
C LEU A 113 4.30 -29.17 5.65
N ARG A 114 5.41 -28.59 5.18
CA ARG A 114 6.42 -29.32 4.39
C ARG A 114 7.06 -30.47 5.17
N MET A 115 7.31 -30.27 6.46
CA MET A 115 7.82 -31.32 7.34
C MET A 115 6.80 -32.45 7.53
N LEU A 116 5.51 -32.11 7.64
CA LEU A 116 4.42 -33.10 7.72
C LEU A 116 4.39 -33.98 6.48
N PHE A 117 4.42 -33.41 5.27
CA PHE A 117 4.45 -34.20 4.02
C PHE A 117 5.70 -35.07 3.89
N SER A 118 6.87 -34.53 4.21
CA SER A 118 8.14 -35.28 4.14
C SER A 118 8.17 -36.48 5.08
N ARG A 119 7.61 -36.35 6.29
CA ARG A 119 7.75 -37.35 7.35
C ARG A 119 6.54 -38.28 7.49
N ALA A 120 5.34 -37.75 7.31
CA ALA A 120 4.08 -38.46 7.54
C ALA A 120 3.15 -38.50 6.32
N GLY A 121 3.56 -37.97 5.17
CA GLY A 121 2.80 -38.08 3.93
C GLY A 121 2.71 -39.52 3.42
N GLU A 122 1.63 -39.82 2.72
CA GLU A 122 1.41 -41.04 1.97
C GLU A 122 2.12 -40.94 0.61
N TYR A 123 3.13 -41.78 0.42
CA TYR A 123 3.94 -41.84 -0.81
C TYR A 123 3.40 -42.92 -1.76
N PRO A 124 3.46 -42.72 -3.08
CA PRO A 124 3.22 -43.78 -4.05
C PRO A 124 4.16 -44.98 -3.82
N ALA A 125 3.69 -46.18 -4.14
CA ALA A 125 4.48 -47.39 -3.98
C ALA A 125 5.80 -47.31 -4.79
N GLY A 126 6.94 -47.52 -4.12
CA GLY A 126 8.26 -47.46 -4.74
C GLY A 126 8.83 -46.04 -4.94
N ALA A 127 8.12 -44.99 -4.53
CA ALA A 127 8.65 -43.63 -4.57
C ALA A 127 9.74 -43.41 -3.53
N GLU A 128 10.75 -42.61 -3.88
CA GLU A 128 11.78 -42.18 -2.94
C GLU A 128 11.20 -41.20 -1.91
N ARG A 129 11.69 -41.29 -0.67
CA ARG A 129 11.35 -40.33 0.39
C ARG A 129 11.93 -38.96 0.02
N LEU A 130 11.07 -37.95 0.06
CA LEU A 130 11.44 -36.57 -0.24
C LEU A 130 11.70 -35.78 1.05
N ASP A 131 12.77 -34.99 1.07
CA ASP A 131 13.01 -34.01 2.14
C ASP A 131 12.03 -32.83 2.06
N SER A 132 11.88 -32.09 3.17
CA SER A 132 10.96 -30.94 3.26
C SER A 132 11.20 -29.85 2.21
N ASP A 133 12.41 -29.75 1.67
CA ASP A 133 12.74 -28.78 0.64
C ASP A 133 12.16 -29.13 -0.73
N ALA A 134 11.89 -30.40 -1.02
CA ALA A 134 11.18 -30.81 -2.23
C ALA A 134 9.72 -30.34 -2.26
N PHE A 135 9.16 -29.99 -1.10
CA PHE A 135 7.80 -29.46 -0.96
C PHE A 135 7.75 -27.92 -0.93
N SER A 136 8.84 -27.24 -1.30
CA SER A 136 8.90 -25.77 -1.32
C SER A 136 8.94 -25.23 -2.75
N PRO A 137 8.07 -24.28 -3.11
CA PRO A 137 8.15 -23.60 -4.41
C PRO A 137 9.32 -22.61 -4.47
N ASN A 138 10.05 -22.39 -3.36
CA ASN A 138 11.15 -21.43 -3.28
C ASN A 138 12.54 -22.09 -3.30
N THR A 139 12.61 -23.42 -3.44
CA THR A 139 13.88 -24.17 -3.54
C THR A 139 14.02 -24.76 -4.94
N ALA A 140 15.25 -24.99 -5.40
CA ALA A 140 15.49 -25.65 -6.69
C ALA A 140 14.98 -27.11 -6.70
N ALA A 141 14.98 -27.76 -5.52
CA ALA A 141 14.52 -29.12 -5.34
C ALA A 141 12.99 -29.26 -5.52
N GLY A 142 12.21 -28.31 -5.02
CA GLY A 142 10.74 -28.40 -5.05
C GLY A 142 10.05 -27.58 -6.12
N ALA A 143 10.67 -26.50 -6.61
CA ALA A 143 10.05 -25.62 -7.58
C ALA A 143 9.81 -26.31 -8.93
N CYS A 144 8.63 -26.07 -9.51
CA CYS A 144 8.34 -26.42 -10.90
C CYS A 144 9.42 -25.80 -11.83
N PRO A 145 10.06 -26.58 -12.71
CA PRO A 145 11.17 -26.10 -13.53
C PRO A 145 10.75 -25.07 -14.58
N GLU A 146 9.49 -25.10 -15.02
CA GLU A 146 8.96 -24.20 -16.06
C GLU A 146 8.69 -22.79 -15.53
N CYS A 147 7.92 -22.68 -14.44
CA CYS A 147 7.57 -21.39 -13.86
C CYS A 147 8.51 -20.97 -12.72
N HIS A 148 9.55 -21.75 -12.43
CA HIS A 148 10.49 -21.54 -11.31
C HIS A 148 9.78 -21.27 -9.97
N GLY A 149 8.72 -22.03 -9.69
CA GLY A 149 7.94 -21.91 -8.46
C GLY A 149 6.98 -20.72 -8.36
N LEU A 150 6.76 -19.98 -9.45
CA LEU A 150 5.78 -18.89 -9.50
C LEU A 150 4.34 -19.39 -9.66
N GLY A 151 4.13 -20.52 -10.32
CA GLY A 151 2.80 -21.11 -10.60
C GLY A 151 2.09 -20.47 -11.79
N LEU A 152 2.54 -19.29 -12.21
CA LEU A 152 2.02 -18.57 -13.37
C LEU A 152 3.14 -18.40 -14.40
N ILE A 153 2.76 -18.40 -15.67
CA ILE A 153 3.62 -17.95 -16.76
C ILE A 153 2.94 -16.77 -17.45
N HIS A 154 3.74 -15.81 -17.89
CA HIS A 154 3.23 -14.69 -18.66
C HIS A 154 3.08 -15.14 -20.12
N ARG A 155 1.89 -14.99 -20.66
CA ARG A 155 1.59 -15.18 -22.08
C ARG A 155 0.98 -13.92 -22.65
N THR A 156 0.95 -13.84 -23.97
CA THR A 156 0.28 -12.77 -24.70
C THR A 156 -0.67 -13.40 -25.72
N THR A 157 -1.68 -12.65 -26.14
CA THR A 157 -2.73 -13.10 -27.08
C THR A 157 -2.89 -12.05 -28.19
N GLU A 158 -3.52 -12.44 -29.29
CA GLU A 158 -3.78 -11.50 -30.40
C GLU A 158 -4.61 -10.31 -29.92
N GLU A 159 -5.66 -10.55 -29.13
CA GLU A 159 -6.53 -9.51 -28.56
C GLU A 159 -5.77 -8.51 -27.68
N LEU A 160 -4.78 -8.99 -26.90
CA LEU A 160 -3.94 -8.11 -26.08
C LEU A 160 -3.01 -7.28 -26.97
N LEU A 161 -2.34 -7.92 -27.94
CA LEU A 161 -1.36 -7.28 -28.81
C LEU A 161 -2.00 -6.30 -29.81
N VAL A 162 -3.24 -6.59 -30.23
CA VAL A 162 -4.04 -5.87 -31.22
C VAL A 162 -5.45 -5.59 -30.66
N PRO A 163 -5.61 -4.56 -29.80
CA PRO A 163 -6.89 -4.25 -29.18
C PRO A 163 -7.97 -3.77 -30.15
N ASP A 164 -7.56 -3.13 -31.26
CA ASP A 164 -8.46 -2.66 -32.32
C ASP A 164 -8.07 -3.32 -33.66
N PRO A 165 -8.72 -4.44 -34.02
CA PRO A 165 -8.41 -5.16 -35.26
C PRO A 165 -9.02 -4.49 -36.51
N SER A 166 -9.70 -3.35 -36.38
CA SER A 166 -10.19 -2.56 -37.50
C SER A 166 -9.13 -1.68 -38.15
N LEU A 167 -8.03 -1.41 -37.43
CA LEU A 167 -6.90 -0.62 -37.91
C LEU A 167 -5.97 -1.46 -38.78
N SER A 168 -5.22 -0.80 -39.67
CA SER A 168 -4.11 -1.42 -40.41
C SER A 168 -2.83 -1.46 -39.58
N ILE A 169 -1.84 -2.28 -39.98
CA ILE A 169 -0.50 -2.27 -39.36
C ILE A 169 0.15 -0.88 -39.46
N ARG A 170 -0.08 -0.18 -40.57
CA ARG A 170 0.41 1.18 -40.82
C ARG A 170 -0.20 2.20 -39.85
N ASP A 171 -1.49 2.07 -39.57
CA ASP A 171 -2.24 2.93 -38.64
C ASP A 171 -2.03 2.57 -37.17
N GLY A 172 -1.30 1.47 -36.90
CA GLY A 172 -0.88 1.08 -35.57
C GLY A 172 -1.77 0.04 -34.90
N ALA A 173 -2.36 -0.89 -35.66
CA ALA A 173 -3.12 -2.02 -35.11
C ALA A 173 -2.35 -2.77 -33.99
N ILE A 174 -1.06 -3.03 -34.20
CA ILE A 174 -0.19 -3.70 -33.21
C ILE A 174 0.23 -2.68 -32.14
N ALA A 175 -0.61 -2.51 -31.12
CA ALA A 175 -0.39 -1.59 -30.02
C ALA A 175 0.83 -1.95 -29.14
N ALA A 176 1.21 -3.22 -29.14
CA ALA A 176 2.32 -3.74 -28.34
C ALA A 176 3.72 -3.34 -28.82
N TRP A 177 3.84 -2.87 -30.07
CA TRP A 177 5.13 -2.52 -30.65
C TRP A 177 5.73 -1.22 -30.08
N PRO A 178 7.06 -1.06 -30.16
CA PRO A 178 7.74 0.13 -29.66
C PRO A 178 7.27 1.39 -30.41
N GLY A 179 7.29 2.52 -29.71
CA GLY A 179 7.07 3.83 -30.34
C GLY A 179 8.25 4.32 -31.18
N ALA A 180 8.10 5.52 -31.74
CA ALA A 180 9.15 6.26 -32.43
C ALA A 180 9.77 5.49 -33.61
N TRP A 181 11.11 5.40 -33.67
CA TRP A 181 11.82 4.84 -34.82
C TRP A 181 11.72 3.31 -34.89
N GLN A 182 11.74 2.61 -33.75
CA GLN A 182 11.74 1.14 -33.72
C GLN A 182 10.43 0.54 -34.24
N GLY A 183 9.28 1.11 -33.86
CA GLY A 183 8.00 0.65 -34.40
C GLY A 183 7.87 0.89 -35.90
N LYS A 184 8.40 2.02 -36.39
CA LYS A 184 8.46 2.31 -37.83
C LYS A 184 9.34 1.30 -38.55
N ASN A 185 10.49 0.96 -37.98
CA ASN A 185 11.39 -0.04 -38.53
C ASN A 185 10.70 -1.41 -38.70
N LEU A 186 9.97 -1.89 -37.70
CA LEU A 186 9.25 -3.18 -37.81
C LEU A 186 8.19 -3.17 -38.92
N ARG A 187 7.48 -2.05 -39.10
CA ARG A 187 6.54 -1.87 -40.22
C ARG A 187 7.24 -1.87 -41.58
N ASP A 188 8.33 -1.12 -41.71
CA ASP A 188 9.12 -1.05 -42.95
C ASP A 188 9.69 -2.44 -43.32
N VAL A 189 10.07 -3.24 -42.32
CA VAL A 189 10.54 -4.62 -42.51
C VAL A 189 9.42 -5.53 -43.02
N LEU A 190 8.20 -5.46 -42.46
CA LEU A 190 7.06 -6.23 -42.96
C LEU A 190 6.68 -5.85 -44.39
N ASP A 191 6.68 -4.57 -44.72
CA ASP A 191 6.43 -4.07 -46.08
C ASP A 191 7.47 -4.64 -47.07
N THR A 192 8.75 -4.66 -46.66
CA THR A 192 9.85 -5.24 -47.45
C THR A 192 9.71 -6.76 -47.62
N LEU A 193 9.16 -7.45 -46.63
CA LEU A 193 8.86 -8.89 -46.68
C LEU A 193 7.61 -9.22 -47.52
N GLY A 194 6.87 -8.21 -47.99
CA GLY A 194 5.72 -8.37 -48.87
C GLY A 194 4.36 -8.47 -48.17
N TYR A 195 4.28 -8.17 -46.86
CA TYR A 195 3.00 -8.13 -46.14
C TYR A 195 2.21 -6.85 -46.46
N ASP A 196 0.90 -6.97 -46.64
CA ASP A 196 0.00 -5.83 -46.90
C ASP A 196 -0.27 -5.05 -45.60
N ILE A 197 0.60 -4.10 -45.27
CA ILE A 197 0.50 -3.30 -44.05
C ILE A 197 -0.61 -2.23 -44.09
N GLY A 198 -1.27 -2.03 -45.23
CA GLY A 198 -2.35 -1.05 -45.41
C GLY A 198 -3.75 -1.62 -45.19
N ARG A 199 -3.89 -2.94 -45.20
CA ARG A 199 -5.16 -3.63 -44.96
C ARG A 199 -5.53 -3.63 -43.47
N PRO A 200 -6.82 -3.49 -43.10
CA PRO A 200 -7.30 -3.72 -41.74
C PRO A 200 -6.83 -5.07 -41.20
N TRP A 201 -6.39 -5.12 -39.96
CA TRP A 201 -5.78 -6.30 -39.35
C TRP A 201 -6.67 -7.54 -39.45
N ARG A 202 -7.98 -7.40 -39.17
CA ARG A 202 -8.96 -8.49 -39.25
C ARG A 202 -9.11 -9.12 -40.64
N GLU A 203 -8.67 -8.44 -41.69
CA GLU A 203 -8.75 -8.88 -43.10
C GLU A 203 -7.44 -9.51 -43.60
N LEU A 204 -6.41 -9.60 -42.75
CA LEU A 204 -5.19 -10.35 -43.03
C LEU A 204 -5.41 -11.86 -42.81
N ASP A 205 -4.70 -12.67 -43.57
CA ASP A 205 -4.73 -14.12 -43.44
C ASP A 205 -4.26 -14.55 -42.04
N ALA A 206 -4.88 -15.59 -41.49
CA ALA A 206 -4.62 -16.05 -40.13
C ALA A 206 -3.15 -16.47 -39.91
N ASN A 207 -2.53 -17.09 -40.92
CA ASN A 207 -1.12 -17.49 -40.86
C ASN A 207 -0.17 -16.29 -40.83
N ASP A 208 -0.49 -15.22 -41.57
CA ASP A 208 0.30 -13.99 -41.57
C ASP A 208 0.18 -13.28 -40.23
N ARG A 209 -1.02 -13.20 -39.67
CA ARG A 209 -1.26 -12.66 -38.33
C ARG A 209 -0.49 -13.43 -37.25
N GLU A 210 -0.55 -14.76 -37.30
CA GLU A 210 0.17 -15.64 -36.38
C GLU A 210 1.69 -15.43 -36.49
N TRP A 211 2.24 -15.42 -37.71
CA TRP A 211 3.67 -15.22 -37.92
C TRP A 211 4.10 -13.82 -37.44
N ILE A 212 3.36 -12.77 -37.79
CA ILE A 212 3.67 -11.39 -37.38
C ILE A 212 3.70 -11.27 -35.85
N LEU A 213 2.73 -11.86 -35.15
CA LEU A 213 2.61 -11.70 -33.71
C LEU A 213 3.50 -12.63 -32.89
N PHE A 214 3.67 -13.89 -33.29
CA PHE A 214 4.18 -14.94 -32.40
C PHE A 214 5.45 -15.65 -32.85
N THR A 215 5.92 -15.45 -34.09
CA THR A 215 7.12 -16.13 -34.61
C THR A 215 8.35 -15.88 -33.75
N ASP A 216 9.22 -16.89 -33.66
CA ASP A 216 10.55 -16.78 -33.07
C ASP A 216 11.64 -16.48 -34.13
N GLU A 217 11.26 -16.40 -35.40
CA GLU A 217 12.14 -15.99 -36.50
C GLU A 217 12.53 -14.50 -36.40
N GLN A 218 13.75 -14.18 -36.84
CA GLN A 218 14.29 -12.82 -36.86
C GLN A 218 14.95 -12.51 -38.22
N PRO A 219 14.20 -12.50 -39.33
CA PRO A 219 14.75 -12.18 -40.63
C PRO A 219 15.40 -10.79 -40.64
N VAL A 220 16.53 -10.69 -41.33
CA VAL A 220 17.24 -9.42 -41.57
C VAL A 220 17.03 -9.04 -43.03
N VAL A 221 16.45 -7.88 -43.28
CA VAL A 221 16.17 -7.37 -44.62
C VAL A 221 16.76 -6.00 -44.83
N THR A 222 17.12 -5.71 -46.08
CA THR A 222 17.56 -4.37 -46.47
C THR A 222 16.33 -3.48 -46.64
N VAL A 223 16.12 -2.56 -45.70
CA VAL A 223 15.00 -1.62 -45.75
C VAL A 223 15.40 -0.39 -46.54
N HIS A 224 14.58 -0.04 -47.54
CA HIS A 224 14.70 1.20 -48.31
C HIS A 224 13.58 2.15 -47.88
N PRO A 225 13.80 3.01 -46.86
CA PRO A 225 12.71 3.84 -46.34
C PRO A 225 12.28 4.86 -47.39
N VAL A 226 10.97 4.92 -47.65
CA VAL A 226 10.32 5.94 -48.48
C VAL A 226 9.62 6.93 -47.55
N ARG A 227 10.20 8.13 -47.39
CA ARG A 227 9.63 9.22 -46.59
C ARG A 227 9.64 10.51 -47.40
N ASP A 228 8.82 11.49 -46.97
CA ASP A 228 8.53 12.79 -47.61
C ASP A 228 9.62 13.35 -48.56
N ALA A 229 9.15 13.94 -49.67
CA ALA A 229 9.99 14.52 -50.71
C ALA A 229 11.04 15.50 -50.13
N GLY A 230 12.32 15.16 -50.27
CA GLY A 230 13.45 16.04 -49.93
C GLY A 230 14.45 15.54 -48.88
N ARG A 231 14.28 14.34 -48.29
CA ARG A 231 15.29 13.74 -47.38
C ARG A 231 16.10 12.63 -48.04
N ILE A 232 17.43 12.76 -48.03
CA ILE A 232 18.35 11.67 -48.41
C ILE A 232 18.20 10.54 -47.40
N GLN A 233 17.77 9.38 -47.88
CA GLN A 233 17.45 8.21 -47.07
C GLN A 233 18.38 7.07 -47.46
N ARG A 234 19.25 6.67 -46.54
CA ARG A 234 20.17 5.56 -46.77
C ARG A 234 19.46 4.25 -46.39
N PRO A 235 19.61 3.18 -47.20
CA PRO A 235 19.16 1.87 -46.81
C PRO A 235 19.90 1.42 -45.55
N TYR A 236 19.22 0.61 -44.75
CA TYR A 236 19.77 0.04 -43.53
C TYR A 236 19.30 -1.40 -43.38
N GLN A 237 20.04 -2.21 -42.61
CA GLN A 237 19.65 -3.58 -42.29
C GLN A 237 18.66 -3.55 -41.13
N GLY A 238 17.41 -3.92 -41.39
CA GLY A 238 16.36 -4.03 -40.38
C GLY A 238 16.20 -5.49 -39.95
N THR A 239 16.23 -5.74 -38.65
CA THR A 239 15.94 -7.06 -38.08
C THR A 239 14.49 -7.10 -37.62
N TYR A 240 13.72 -8.07 -38.09
CA TYR A 240 12.35 -8.27 -37.64
C TYR A 240 12.30 -8.80 -36.21
N MET A 241 11.28 -8.39 -35.46
CA MET A 241 10.94 -8.93 -34.16
C MET A 241 9.43 -8.99 -34.02
N SER A 242 8.90 -10.18 -33.78
CA SER A 242 7.48 -10.37 -33.53
C SER A 242 7.01 -9.59 -32.30
N ALA A 243 5.71 -9.26 -32.28
CA ALA A 243 5.11 -8.52 -31.18
C ALA A 243 5.29 -9.25 -29.82
N ARG A 244 5.07 -10.57 -29.78
CA ARG A 244 5.33 -11.42 -28.61
C ARG A 244 6.77 -11.30 -28.14
N ARG A 245 7.74 -11.46 -29.03
CA ARG A 245 9.16 -11.46 -28.67
C ARG A 245 9.59 -10.10 -28.12
N TYR A 246 9.13 -9.01 -28.72
CA TYR A 246 9.37 -7.66 -28.22
C TYR A 246 8.83 -7.47 -26.80
N VAL A 247 7.56 -7.84 -26.57
CA VAL A 247 6.91 -7.71 -25.26
C VAL A 247 7.63 -8.55 -24.20
N MET A 248 7.90 -9.82 -24.49
CA MET A 248 8.54 -10.75 -23.54
C MET A 248 9.97 -10.32 -23.20
N HIS A 249 10.78 -9.97 -24.19
CA HIS A 249 12.14 -9.46 -23.98
C HIS A 249 12.13 -8.15 -23.19
N THR A 250 11.23 -7.22 -23.54
CA THR A 250 11.10 -5.96 -22.80
C THR A 250 10.69 -6.20 -21.36
N PHE A 251 9.78 -7.13 -21.10
CA PHE A 251 9.34 -7.46 -19.75
C PHE A 251 10.45 -8.12 -18.92
N ALA A 252 11.21 -9.04 -19.51
CA ALA A 252 12.29 -9.76 -18.82
C ALA A 252 13.50 -8.86 -18.52
N ASP A 253 14.02 -8.17 -19.53
CA ASP A 253 15.39 -7.67 -19.52
C ASP A 253 15.52 -6.16 -19.29
N THR A 254 14.41 -5.41 -19.39
CA THR A 254 14.49 -3.95 -19.25
C THR A 254 14.79 -3.53 -17.80
N LYS A 255 15.69 -2.55 -17.65
CA LYS A 255 15.92 -1.85 -16.37
C LYS A 255 14.92 -0.70 -16.15
N SER A 256 14.16 -0.31 -17.18
CA SER A 256 13.19 0.78 -17.11
C SER A 256 11.84 0.29 -16.62
N ARG A 257 11.43 0.70 -15.40
CA ARG A 257 10.13 0.36 -14.82
C ARG A 257 8.96 0.77 -15.71
N THR A 258 9.04 1.94 -16.36
CA THR A 258 7.98 2.45 -17.24
C THR A 258 7.82 1.59 -18.48
N LEU A 259 8.94 1.14 -19.08
CA LEU A 259 8.88 0.23 -20.24
C LEU A 259 8.38 -1.16 -19.82
N ARG A 260 8.81 -1.65 -18.66
CA ARG A 260 8.33 -2.93 -18.10
C ARG A 260 6.83 -2.91 -17.88
N ALA A 261 6.30 -1.88 -17.23
CA ALA A 261 4.86 -1.71 -16.98
C ALA A 261 4.05 -1.54 -18.28
N LYS A 262 4.65 -0.94 -19.33
CA LYS A 262 4.00 -0.88 -20.64
C LYS A 262 3.92 -2.26 -21.30
N ALA A 263 5.00 -3.05 -21.26
CA ALA A 263 5.01 -4.41 -21.79
C ALA A 263 4.05 -5.33 -21.02
N GLU A 264 3.98 -5.18 -19.69
CA GLU A 264 3.10 -5.95 -18.81
C GLU A 264 1.61 -5.83 -19.16
N ARG A 265 1.17 -4.70 -19.74
CA ARG A 265 -0.22 -4.52 -20.20
C ARG A 265 -0.63 -5.46 -21.32
N PHE A 266 0.34 -5.97 -22.06
CA PHE A 266 0.14 -6.92 -23.16
C PHE A 266 0.36 -8.37 -22.73
N LEU A 267 0.56 -8.59 -21.43
CA LEU A 267 0.75 -9.90 -20.84
C LEU A 267 -0.45 -10.26 -19.96
N THR A 268 -0.81 -11.53 -20.00
CA THR A 268 -1.73 -12.14 -19.05
C THR A 268 -1.02 -13.28 -18.33
N GLY A 269 -1.23 -13.37 -17.02
CA GLY A 269 -0.76 -14.48 -16.22
C GLY A 269 -1.70 -15.67 -16.40
N VAL A 270 -1.20 -16.77 -16.94
CA VAL A 270 -1.95 -18.03 -17.01
C VAL A 270 -1.35 -19.06 -16.06
N PRO A 271 -2.14 -19.98 -15.50
CA PRO A 271 -1.62 -21.12 -14.75
C PRO A 271 -0.55 -21.84 -15.58
N CYS A 272 0.57 -22.14 -14.93
CA CYS A 272 1.66 -22.86 -15.57
C CYS A 272 1.15 -24.21 -16.10
N PRO A 273 1.33 -24.52 -17.39
CA PRO A 273 0.77 -25.74 -18.00
C PRO A 273 1.40 -27.01 -17.45
N VAL A 274 2.63 -26.93 -16.90
CA VAL A 274 3.36 -28.08 -16.35
C VAL A 274 2.86 -28.45 -14.96
N CYS A 275 2.66 -27.45 -14.08
CA CYS A 275 2.27 -27.71 -12.70
C CYS A 275 0.78 -27.41 -12.42
N GLY A 276 0.03 -26.95 -13.41
CA GLY A 276 -1.37 -26.53 -13.25
C GLY A 276 -1.57 -25.36 -12.28
N GLY A 277 -0.51 -24.62 -11.95
CA GLY A 277 -0.53 -23.59 -10.91
C GLY A 277 -0.07 -24.03 -9.52
N SER A 278 0.19 -25.32 -9.29
CA SER A 278 0.63 -25.84 -7.97
C SER A 278 2.03 -25.38 -7.54
N ARG A 279 2.83 -24.81 -8.47
CA ARG A 279 4.19 -24.28 -8.25
C ARG A 279 5.26 -25.34 -7.96
N LEU A 280 4.87 -26.59 -7.78
CA LEU A 280 5.74 -27.67 -7.34
C LEU A 280 6.02 -28.67 -8.47
N ARG A 281 7.01 -29.52 -8.26
CA ARG A 281 7.31 -30.63 -9.15
C ARG A 281 6.30 -31.78 -9.00
N PRO A 282 6.10 -32.61 -10.05
CA PRO A 282 5.18 -33.74 -10.01
C PRO A 282 5.45 -34.73 -8.86
N GLU A 283 6.71 -34.96 -8.50
CA GLU A 283 7.09 -35.89 -7.44
C GLU A 283 6.58 -35.45 -6.07
N ALA A 284 6.66 -34.14 -5.77
CA ALA A 284 6.11 -33.58 -4.54
C ALA A 284 4.57 -33.59 -4.56
N MET A 285 3.97 -33.38 -5.74
CA MET A 285 2.51 -33.42 -5.94
C MET A 285 1.92 -34.84 -5.89
N ALA A 286 2.75 -35.87 -6.01
CA ALA A 286 2.30 -37.26 -5.89
C ALA A 286 2.16 -37.72 -4.43
N VAL A 287 2.73 -36.98 -3.47
CA VAL A 287 2.62 -37.26 -2.03
C VAL A 287 1.37 -36.59 -1.48
N THR A 288 0.60 -37.32 -0.68
CA THR A 288 -0.65 -36.83 -0.11
C THR A 288 -0.65 -36.92 1.42
N PHE A 289 -1.51 -36.13 2.05
CA PHE A 289 -1.83 -36.24 3.47
C PHE A 289 -3.33 -36.05 3.62
N ALA A 290 -4.02 -36.96 4.31
CA ALA A 290 -5.48 -37.00 4.36
C ALA A 290 -6.13 -36.97 2.95
N GLY A 291 -5.52 -37.68 1.99
CA GLY A 291 -6.00 -37.76 0.60
C GLY A 291 -5.82 -36.49 -0.23
N ARG A 292 -5.09 -35.49 0.25
CA ARG A 292 -4.84 -34.22 -0.44
C ARG A 292 -3.36 -33.94 -0.62
N THR A 293 -3.00 -33.32 -1.74
CA THR A 293 -1.65 -32.84 -2.01
C THR A 293 -1.31 -31.61 -1.18
N ILE A 294 -0.02 -31.28 -1.07
CA ILE A 294 0.39 -30.10 -0.30
C ILE A 294 -0.16 -28.79 -0.89
N ALA A 295 -0.28 -28.70 -2.22
CA ALA A 295 -0.83 -27.51 -2.87
C ALA A 295 -2.33 -27.35 -2.57
N GLU A 296 -3.09 -28.45 -2.56
CA GLU A 296 -4.51 -28.42 -2.19
C GLU A 296 -4.71 -28.01 -0.73
N LEU A 297 -3.90 -28.54 0.20
CA LEU A 297 -3.96 -28.12 1.61
C LEU A 297 -3.51 -26.67 1.80
N ALA A 298 -2.51 -26.20 1.06
CA ALA A 298 -2.03 -24.82 1.15
C ALA A 298 -3.04 -23.79 0.59
N ALA A 299 -3.90 -24.20 -0.34
CA ALA A 299 -4.93 -23.37 -0.93
C ALA A 299 -6.21 -23.26 -0.06
N LEU A 300 -6.41 -24.18 0.88
CA LEU A 300 -7.54 -24.10 1.82
C LEU A 300 -7.43 -22.85 2.71
N PRO A 301 -8.57 -22.20 3.05
CA PRO A 301 -8.63 -21.29 4.18
C PRO A 301 -8.03 -21.95 5.42
N LEU A 302 -7.29 -21.18 6.22
CA LEU A 302 -6.68 -21.65 7.46
C LEU A 302 -7.69 -22.33 8.41
N ALA A 303 -8.92 -21.83 8.48
CA ALA A 303 -9.99 -22.46 9.26
C ALA A 303 -10.29 -23.90 8.76
N ASP A 304 -10.48 -24.07 7.45
CA ASP A 304 -10.77 -25.36 6.83
C ASP A 304 -9.56 -26.30 6.91
N LEU A 305 -8.34 -25.76 6.76
CA LEU A 305 -7.11 -26.52 6.95
C LEU A 305 -7.02 -27.06 8.38
N ALA A 306 -7.41 -26.28 9.39
CA ALA A 306 -7.44 -26.75 10.78
C ALA A 306 -8.45 -27.89 10.98
N GLU A 307 -9.62 -27.85 10.33
CA GLU A 307 -10.60 -28.94 10.39
C GLU A 307 -10.04 -30.22 9.77
N VAL A 308 -9.44 -30.13 8.58
CA VAL A 308 -8.82 -31.27 7.89
C VAL A 308 -7.69 -31.87 8.73
N LEU A 309 -6.82 -31.03 9.29
CA LEU A 309 -5.72 -31.45 10.14
C LEU A 309 -6.21 -32.09 11.44
N SER A 310 -7.26 -31.55 12.07
CA SER A 310 -7.81 -32.10 13.31
C SER A 310 -8.48 -33.46 13.10
N ALA A 311 -9.11 -33.67 11.94
CA ALA A 311 -9.71 -34.94 11.56
C ALA A 311 -8.68 -35.97 11.05
N ALA A 312 -7.49 -35.53 10.65
CA ALA A 312 -6.46 -36.40 10.13
C ALA A 312 -5.90 -37.33 11.22
N GLY A 313 -6.05 -38.64 11.01
CA GLY A 313 -5.30 -39.64 11.77
C GLY A 313 -3.84 -39.70 11.34
N GLY A 314 -3.04 -40.49 12.06
CA GLY A 314 -1.66 -40.73 11.67
C GLY A 314 -0.81 -41.34 12.79
N ASP A 315 0.44 -41.63 12.44
CA ASP A 315 1.44 -42.09 13.40
C ASP A 315 1.77 -41.00 14.45
N ASP A 316 2.62 -41.31 15.42
CA ASP A 316 3.00 -40.35 16.46
C ASP A 316 3.65 -39.08 15.87
N THR A 317 4.41 -39.22 14.78
CA THR A 317 5.07 -38.10 14.10
C THR A 317 4.05 -37.15 13.49
N ALA A 318 3.05 -37.69 12.78
CA ALA A 318 1.95 -36.94 12.21
C ALA A 318 1.20 -36.17 13.29
N ARG A 319 0.90 -36.81 14.42
CA ARG A 319 0.17 -36.19 15.54
C ARG A 319 0.93 -35.01 16.16
N VAL A 320 2.24 -35.14 16.38
CA VAL A 320 3.06 -34.04 16.92
C VAL A 320 3.12 -32.85 15.96
N LEU A 321 3.37 -33.10 14.68
CA LEU A 321 3.46 -32.03 13.66
C LEU A 321 2.11 -31.35 13.43
N THR A 322 1.02 -32.13 13.44
CA THR A 322 -0.34 -31.63 13.28
C THR A 322 -0.76 -30.81 14.49
N ALA A 323 -0.44 -31.24 15.72
CA ALA A 323 -0.72 -30.46 16.92
C ALA A 323 0.01 -29.11 16.94
N ASP A 324 1.28 -29.05 16.52
CA ASP A 324 2.00 -27.77 16.39
C ASP A 324 1.37 -26.88 15.31
N LEU A 325 1.03 -27.44 14.15
CA LEU A 325 0.34 -26.71 13.07
C LEU A 325 -0.99 -26.13 13.56
N LEU A 326 -1.87 -26.95 14.15
CA LEU A 326 -3.17 -26.51 14.66
C LEU A 326 -3.03 -25.36 15.65
N ALA A 327 -2.11 -25.49 16.60
CA ALA A 327 -1.92 -24.48 17.62
C ALA A 327 -1.31 -23.17 17.07
N ARG A 328 -0.62 -23.19 15.91
CA ARG A 328 -0.18 -21.98 15.19
C ARG A 328 -1.29 -21.41 14.30
N ILE A 329 -2.13 -22.26 13.72
CA ILE A 329 -3.28 -21.81 12.93
C ILE A 329 -4.29 -21.12 13.85
N GLU A 330 -4.52 -21.65 15.05
CA GLU A 330 -5.42 -21.09 16.06
C GLU A 330 -5.11 -19.60 16.33
N THR A 331 -3.83 -19.25 16.57
CA THR A 331 -3.44 -17.85 16.83
C THR A 331 -3.70 -16.92 15.65
N VAL A 332 -3.56 -17.42 14.41
CA VAL A 332 -3.88 -16.66 13.20
C VAL A 332 -5.40 -16.52 13.03
N THR A 333 -6.16 -17.58 13.27
CA THR A 333 -7.62 -17.57 13.17
C THR A 333 -8.28 -16.66 14.21
N GLU A 334 -7.72 -16.61 15.43
CA GLU A 334 -8.19 -15.76 16.52
C GLU A 334 -8.12 -14.25 16.16
N LEU A 335 -7.11 -13.86 15.38
CA LEU A 335 -6.95 -12.51 14.82
C LEU A 335 -7.86 -12.21 13.60
N GLY A 336 -8.82 -13.10 13.33
CA GLY A 336 -9.79 -12.96 12.23
C GLY A 336 -9.21 -13.28 10.85
N LEU A 337 -8.04 -13.94 10.77
CA LEU A 337 -7.34 -14.22 9.51
C LEU A 337 -7.54 -15.66 9.01
N GLY A 338 -8.52 -16.38 9.56
CA GLY A 338 -8.82 -17.76 9.20
C GLY A 338 -9.26 -17.98 7.74
N TYR A 339 -9.66 -16.91 7.05
CA TYR A 339 -10.07 -16.95 5.65
C TYR A 339 -8.89 -16.95 4.66
N LEU A 340 -7.66 -16.76 5.13
CA LEU A 340 -6.48 -16.75 4.28
C LEU A 340 -6.03 -18.17 3.96
N GLY A 341 -5.62 -18.43 2.73
CA GLY A 341 -4.84 -19.63 2.37
C GLY A 341 -3.34 -19.41 2.60
N LEU A 342 -2.58 -20.49 2.84
CA LEU A 342 -1.13 -20.44 3.02
C LEU A 342 -0.38 -20.01 1.74
N ASP A 343 -0.96 -20.28 0.58
CA ASP A 343 -0.44 -19.94 -0.74
C ASP A 343 -0.71 -18.48 -1.15
N ARG A 344 -1.63 -17.77 -0.46
CA ARG A 344 -1.96 -16.37 -0.74
C ARG A 344 -0.70 -15.52 -0.69
N THR A 345 -0.44 -14.82 -1.79
CA THR A 345 0.80 -14.07 -1.99
C THR A 345 0.81 -12.81 -1.12
N ALA A 346 1.91 -12.58 -0.41
CA ALA A 346 2.04 -11.49 0.54
C ALA A 346 1.83 -10.07 -0.07
N PRO A 347 2.16 -9.79 -1.35
CA PRO A 347 1.84 -8.49 -1.97
C PRO A 347 0.34 -8.20 -2.13
N THR A 348 -0.52 -9.22 -2.06
CA THR A 348 -1.98 -9.08 -2.16
C THR A 348 -2.66 -8.90 -0.80
N LEU A 349 -1.88 -8.94 0.29
CA LEU A 349 -2.38 -8.70 1.64
C LEU A 349 -2.50 -7.20 1.89
N SER A 350 -3.51 -6.81 2.67
CA SER A 350 -3.54 -5.47 3.25
C SER A 350 -2.41 -5.30 4.28
N SER A 351 -2.06 -4.05 4.60
CA SER A 351 -1.12 -3.73 5.67
C SER A 351 -1.54 -4.36 6.99
N GLY A 352 -2.81 -4.23 7.36
CA GLY A 352 -3.38 -4.80 8.58
C GLY A 352 -3.42 -6.34 8.59
N GLU A 353 -3.68 -7.01 7.45
CA GLU A 353 -3.56 -8.47 7.33
C GLU A 353 -2.12 -8.92 7.59
N LEU A 354 -1.15 -8.31 6.92
CA LEU A 354 0.27 -8.65 7.06
C LEU A 354 0.78 -8.40 8.49
N GLN A 355 0.36 -7.31 9.11
CA GLN A 355 0.75 -6.97 10.47
C GLN A 355 0.20 -7.98 11.48
N ARG A 356 -1.10 -8.31 11.39
CA ARG A 356 -1.72 -9.34 12.25
C ARG A 356 -1.09 -10.72 12.05
N LEU A 357 -0.72 -11.09 10.82
CA LEU A 357 0.04 -12.33 10.58
C LEU A 357 1.39 -12.31 11.29
N ARG A 358 2.14 -11.20 11.20
CA ARG A 358 3.43 -11.08 11.92
C ARG A 358 3.22 -11.15 13.43
N LEU A 359 2.17 -10.53 13.95
CA LEU A 359 1.81 -10.56 15.36
C LEU A 359 1.51 -11.98 15.84
N ALA A 360 0.71 -12.75 15.09
CA ALA A 360 0.45 -14.17 15.38
C ALA A 360 1.74 -14.99 15.44
N THR A 361 2.70 -14.73 14.54
CA THR A 361 4.02 -15.40 14.56
C THR A 361 4.79 -15.09 15.84
N GLN A 362 4.70 -13.86 16.37
CA GLN A 362 5.45 -13.48 17.57
C GLN A 362 5.01 -14.22 18.83
N LEU A 363 3.71 -14.50 18.99
CA LEU A 363 3.18 -15.26 20.13
C LEU A 363 3.84 -16.63 20.31
N ARG A 364 4.36 -17.22 19.23
CA ARG A 364 4.95 -18.55 19.21
C ARG A 364 6.46 -18.53 18.97
N SER A 365 7.07 -17.35 18.98
CA SER A 365 8.52 -17.18 18.79
C SER A 365 9.36 -17.62 20.00
N GLY A 366 8.75 -17.67 21.20
CA GLY A 366 9.45 -17.97 22.46
C GLY A 366 10.31 -16.81 22.98
N LEU A 367 10.15 -15.60 22.45
CA LEU A 367 10.87 -14.42 22.93
C LEU A 367 10.38 -13.99 24.32
N PHE A 368 11.32 -13.63 25.18
CA PHE A 368 11.12 -13.22 26.57
C PHE A 368 12.02 -12.02 26.89
N GLY A 369 11.53 -11.08 27.69
CA GLY A 369 12.31 -9.93 28.15
C GLY A 369 12.64 -8.91 27.05
N VAL A 370 11.83 -8.86 25.98
CA VAL A 370 11.97 -7.89 24.89
C VAL A 370 10.92 -6.78 24.96
N VAL A 371 11.16 -5.68 24.25
CA VAL A 371 10.15 -4.67 23.96
C VAL A 371 9.61 -4.87 22.55
N TYR A 372 8.33 -5.22 22.43
CA TYR A 372 7.64 -5.15 21.16
C TYR A 372 7.21 -3.72 20.89
N VAL A 373 7.58 -3.15 19.75
CA VAL A 373 7.15 -1.82 19.31
C VAL A 373 6.26 -1.96 18.08
N LEU A 374 4.97 -1.66 18.21
CA LEU A 374 3.93 -1.87 17.22
C LEU A 374 3.39 -0.54 16.70
N ASP A 375 3.12 -0.48 15.39
CA ASP A 375 2.62 0.72 14.71
C ASP A 375 1.17 0.50 14.29
N GLU A 376 0.21 1.02 15.04
CA GLU A 376 -1.23 1.01 14.72
C GLU A 376 -1.76 -0.41 14.35
N PRO A 377 -1.64 -1.40 15.25
CA PRO A 377 -2.01 -2.80 14.96
C PRO A 377 -3.52 -3.02 14.74
N SER A 378 -4.35 -2.04 15.07
CA SER A 378 -5.79 -2.01 14.81
C SER A 378 -6.15 -1.36 13.46
N ALA A 379 -5.17 -0.87 12.70
CA ALA A 379 -5.39 -0.22 11.41
C ALA A 379 -6.22 -1.10 10.46
N GLY A 380 -7.35 -0.56 9.98
CA GLY A 380 -8.28 -1.28 9.09
C GLY A 380 -8.98 -2.48 9.74
N LEU A 381 -8.95 -2.58 11.08
CA LEU A 381 -9.62 -3.64 11.82
C LEU A 381 -11.07 -3.24 12.10
N HIS A 382 -11.99 -4.16 11.84
CA HIS A 382 -13.39 -3.97 12.20
C HIS A 382 -13.54 -3.99 13.73
N PRO A 383 -14.39 -3.14 14.35
CA PRO A 383 -14.56 -3.11 15.81
C PRO A 383 -14.88 -4.47 16.46
N ALA A 384 -15.55 -5.34 15.72
CA ALA A 384 -15.83 -6.73 16.15
C ALA A 384 -14.59 -7.60 16.41
N ASP A 385 -13.43 -7.22 15.87
CA ASP A 385 -12.19 -7.99 15.96
C ASP A 385 -11.16 -7.31 16.91
N THR A 386 -11.46 -6.14 17.47
CA THR A 386 -10.56 -5.38 18.37
C THR A 386 -10.26 -6.13 19.68
N GLU A 387 -11.23 -6.83 20.26
CA GLU A 387 -11.04 -7.61 21.49
C GLU A 387 -10.03 -8.76 21.27
N SER A 388 -10.05 -9.42 20.11
CA SER A 388 -9.05 -10.44 19.76
C SER A 388 -7.64 -9.87 19.70
N LEU A 389 -7.48 -8.67 19.14
CA LEU A 389 -6.19 -7.99 19.11
C LEU A 389 -5.69 -7.71 20.54
N LEU A 390 -6.55 -7.17 21.41
CA LEU A 390 -6.20 -6.89 22.80
C LEU A 390 -5.80 -8.16 23.57
N ALA A 391 -6.50 -9.27 23.37
CA ALA A 391 -6.15 -10.56 23.96
C ALA A 391 -4.75 -11.05 23.52
N VAL A 392 -4.41 -10.87 22.25
CA VAL A 392 -3.08 -11.18 21.71
C VAL A 392 -1.99 -10.30 22.33
N LEU A 393 -2.23 -8.98 22.44
CA LEU A 393 -1.28 -8.06 23.08
C LEU A 393 -1.10 -8.39 24.57
N GLY A 394 -2.18 -8.77 25.25
CA GLY A 394 -2.16 -9.27 26.63
C GLY A 394 -1.28 -10.50 26.79
N ARG A 395 -1.40 -11.50 25.92
CA ARG A 395 -0.55 -12.70 25.95
C ARG A 395 0.93 -12.42 25.69
N LEU A 396 1.25 -11.47 24.80
CA LEU A 396 2.65 -11.04 24.61
C LEU A 396 3.23 -10.44 25.89
N LYS A 397 2.43 -9.63 26.60
CA LYS A 397 2.79 -9.07 27.91
C LYS A 397 2.98 -10.16 28.96
N GLU A 398 2.01 -11.07 29.10
CA GLU A 398 2.03 -12.18 30.06
C GLU A 398 3.21 -13.13 29.83
N ALA A 399 3.70 -13.25 28.60
CA ALA A 399 4.93 -13.97 28.26
C ALA A 399 6.21 -13.27 28.75
N GLY A 400 6.12 -12.20 29.55
CA GLY A 400 7.26 -11.50 30.14
C GLY A 400 7.91 -10.47 29.21
N ASN A 401 7.10 -9.84 28.34
CA ASN A 401 7.57 -8.81 27.42
C ASN A 401 6.89 -7.47 27.70
N SER A 402 7.53 -6.38 27.28
CA SER A 402 6.91 -5.05 27.26
C SER A 402 6.29 -4.80 25.89
N VAL A 403 5.09 -4.22 25.83
CA VAL A 403 4.36 -4.02 24.57
C VAL A 403 4.07 -2.53 24.40
N PHE A 404 4.80 -1.89 23.49
CA PHE A 404 4.72 -0.47 23.18
C PHE A 404 3.96 -0.30 21.87
N VAL A 405 2.81 0.34 21.90
CA VAL A 405 1.89 0.43 20.75
C VAL A 405 1.63 1.89 20.43
N VAL A 406 1.88 2.30 19.20
CA VAL A 406 1.38 3.58 18.68
C VAL A 406 -0.07 3.38 18.24
N GLU A 407 -1.02 4.16 18.77
CA GLU A 407 -2.45 3.95 18.52
C GLU A 407 -3.32 5.22 18.57
N HIS A 408 -4.41 5.15 17.79
CA HIS A 408 -5.47 6.12 17.62
C HIS A 408 -6.88 5.55 17.90
N GLN A 409 -7.06 4.22 17.95
CA GLN A 409 -8.35 3.65 18.34
C GLN A 409 -8.57 3.77 19.84
N MET A 410 -9.57 4.56 20.25
CA MET A 410 -9.81 4.87 21.66
C MET A 410 -10.16 3.61 22.49
N ASP A 411 -10.77 2.59 21.90
CA ASP A 411 -11.05 1.32 22.60
C ASP A 411 -9.77 0.61 23.05
N VAL A 412 -8.70 0.68 22.23
CA VAL A 412 -7.39 0.15 22.58
C VAL A 412 -6.71 1.04 23.63
N VAL A 413 -6.77 2.36 23.45
CA VAL A 413 -6.20 3.34 24.39
C VAL A 413 -6.80 3.17 25.80
N ARG A 414 -8.11 2.96 25.92
CA ARG A 414 -8.81 2.75 27.21
C ARG A 414 -8.34 1.50 27.96
N ARG A 415 -7.84 0.50 27.23
CA ARG A 415 -7.43 -0.81 27.77
C ARG A 415 -5.92 -0.87 28.09
N ALA A 416 -5.18 0.18 27.80
CA ALA A 416 -3.76 0.26 28.08
C ALA A 416 -3.47 0.27 29.59
N ASP A 417 -2.38 -0.37 30.00
CA ASP A 417 -1.89 -0.28 31.38
C ASP A 417 -1.26 1.11 31.62
N TRP A 418 -0.64 1.67 30.58
CA TRP A 418 0.06 2.96 30.59
C TRP A 418 -0.17 3.72 29.29
N LEU A 419 -0.26 5.04 29.37
CA LEU A 419 -0.50 5.95 28.26
C LEU A 419 0.60 7.02 28.21
N VAL A 420 1.17 7.23 27.03
CA VAL A 420 2.06 8.35 26.69
C VAL A 420 1.37 9.21 25.64
N ASP A 421 0.88 10.38 26.03
CA ASP A 421 0.23 11.33 25.11
C ASP A 421 1.27 12.36 24.63
N VAL A 422 1.43 12.50 23.31
CA VAL A 422 2.47 13.31 22.69
C VAL A 422 1.85 14.45 21.88
N GLY A 423 2.27 15.67 22.21
CA GLY A 423 2.06 16.93 21.51
C GLY A 423 0.61 17.43 21.58
N PRO A 424 0.37 18.72 21.88
CA PRO A 424 -0.98 19.26 21.74
C PRO A 424 -1.39 19.34 20.26
N LEU A 425 -0.40 19.48 19.36
CA LEU A 425 -0.56 19.60 17.91
C LEU A 425 0.55 18.83 17.16
N ALA A 426 0.59 18.98 15.84
CA ALA A 426 1.57 18.36 14.95
C ALA A 426 2.82 19.24 14.72
N GLY A 427 3.91 18.63 14.24
CA GLY A 427 5.09 19.35 13.77
C GLY A 427 5.82 20.11 14.87
N GLU A 428 6.21 21.34 14.57
CA GLU A 428 6.92 22.24 15.50
C GLU A 428 6.08 22.61 16.73
N HIS A 429 4.74 22.52 16.63
CA HIS A 429 3.82 22.73 17.74
C HIS A 429 3.53 21.46 18.56
N GLY A 430 4.10 20.32 18.16
CA GLY A 430 4.02 19.05 18.86
C GLY A 430 5.26 18.77 19.72
N GLY A 431 5.68 17.51 19.74
CA GLY A 431 6.99 17.11 20.25
C GLY A 431 7.17 17.10 21.75
N ARG A 432 6.12 17.38 22.53
CA ARG A 432 6.12 17.37 24.00
C ARG A 432 5.36 16.16 24.52
N VAL A 433 5.78 15.58 25.63
CA VAL A 433 4.93 14.59 26.35
C VAL A 433 3.98 15.37 27.24
N LEU A 434 2.67 15.23 26.99
CA LEU A 434 1.62 15.88 27.76
C LEU A 434 1.23 15.06 28.99
N HIS A 435 1.27 13.73 28.86
CA HIS A 435 0.95 12.78 29.91
C HIS A 435 1.82 11.52 29.76
N SER A 436 2.28 10.98 30.88
CA SER A 436 2.85 9.62 30.97
C SER A 436 2.35 9.00 32.26
N GLY A 437 1.36 8.13 32.17
CA GLY A 437 0.65 7.59 33.33
C GLY A 437 -0.45 6.62 32.94
N PRO A 438 -1.21 6.10 33.92
CA PRO A 438 -2.44 5.36 33.61
C PRO A 438 -3.40 6.21 32.75
N PRO A 439 -4.21 5.61 31.85
CA PRO A 439 -5.08 6.36 30.94
C PRO A 439 -6.03 7.35 31.64
N ALA A 440 -6.56 6.98 32.81
CA ALA A 440 -7.44 7.84 33.60
C ALA A 440 -6.83 9.20 33.97
N GLY A 441 -5.50 9.27 34.12
CA GLY A 441 -4.80 10.53 34.44
C GLY A 441 -4.86 11.58 33.33
N LEU A 442 -5.20 11.18 32.09
CA LEU A 442 -5.33 12.13 30.98
C LEU A 442 -6.57 13.04 31.13
N ALA A 443 -7.52 12.71 32.00
CA ALA A 443 -8.75 13.49 32.20
C ALA A 443 -8.48 14.94 32.64
N ASP A 444 -7.36 15.18 33.32
CA ASP A 444 -6.97 16.50 33.83
C ASP A 444 -6.09 17.30 32.85
N VAL A 445 -5.71 16.72 31.72
CA VAL A 445 -4.78 17.32 30.74
C VAL A 445 -5.56 18.04 29.63
N LEU A 446 -5.98 19.27 29.90
CA LEU A 446 -6.88 20.04 29.02
C LEU A 446 -6.34 20.32 27.61
N GLU A 447 -5.02 20.41 27.45
CA GLU A 447 -4.37 20.65 26.16
C GLU A 447 -4.26 19.40 25.27
N SER A 448 -4.59 18.22 25.80
CA SER A 448 -4.55 16.97 25.04
C SER A 448 -5.72 16.87 24.06
N ALA A 449 -5.42 16.72 22.76
CA ALA A 449 -6.43 16.43 21.75
C ALA A 449 -7.08 15.06 21.98
N THR A 450 -6.31 14.08 22.47
CA THR A 450 -6.75 12.72 22.77
C THR A 450 -7.80 12.70 23.88
N ARG A 451 -7.63 13.55 24.91
CA ARG A 451 -8.54 13.64 26.07
C ARG A 451 -10.01 13.73 25.67
N ARG A 452 -10.34 14.59 24.68
CA ARG A 452 -11.71 14.77 24.19
C ARG A 452 -12.30 13.44 23.74
N PHE A 453 -11.59 12.68 22.94
CA PHE A 453 -12.12 11.42 22.39
C PHE A 453 -12.08 10.25 23.37
N LEU A 454 -11.18 10.32 24.36
CA LEU A 454 -11.06 9.26 25.37
C LEU A 454 -12.21 9.32 26.39
N PHE A 455 -12.58 10.52 26.84
CA PHE A 455 -13.54 10.75 27.92
C PHE A 455 -14.84 11.46 27.51
N ASP A 456 -14.77 12.38 26.55
CA ASP A 456 -15.94 13.13 26.07
C ASP A 456 -16.57 12.37 24.90
N THR A 457 -17.24 11.26 25.24
CA THR A 457 -17.98 10.43 24.28
C THR A 457 -19.34 11.07 23.94
N GLY A 458 -19.37 12.39 23.75
CA GLY A 458 -20.55 13.07 23.25
C GLY A 458 -20.98 12.45 21.91
N PRO A 459 -22.28 12.48 21.57
CA PRO A 459 -22.77 11.87 20.36
C PRO A 459 -22.05 12.43 19.13
N VAL A 460 -21.71 11.55 18.19
CA VAL A 460 -21.28 11.98 16.86
C VAL A 460 -22.40 12.85 16.29
N PRO A 461 -22.11 14.07 15.79
CA PRO A 461 -23.13 14.93 15.22
C PRO A 461 -23.84 14.19 14.07
N VAL A 462 -25.06 13.71 14.32
CA VAL A 462 -25.86 13.02 13.31
C VAL A 462 -26.27 14.06 12.29
N ARG A 463 -25.78 13.92 11.06
CA ARG A 463 -26.21 14.75 9.94
C ARG A 463 -27.54 14.23 9.41
N GLU A 464 -28.41 15.14 8.99
CA GLU A 464 -29.57 14.75 8.20
C GLU A 464 -29.09 14.15 6.87
N PRO A 465 -29.46 12.89 6.55
CA PRO A 465 -29.03 12.26 5.31
C PRO A 465 -29.46 13.05 4.08
N ARG A 466 -28.52 13.32 3.18
CA ARG A 466 -28.81 13.96 1.88
C ARG A 466 -29.68 13.05 1.02
N THR A 467 -30.53 13.66 0.18
CA THR A 467 -31.32 12.91 -0.80
C THR A 467 -30.47 12.57 -2.03
N PRO A 468 -30.40 11.29 -2.46
CA PRO A 468 -29.68 10.89 -3.66
C PRO A 468 -30.20 11.60 -4.92
N SER A 469 -29.29 12.11 -5.76
CA SER A 469 -29.61 12.71 -7.06
C SER A 469 -29.80 11.68 -8.18
N GLY A 470 -29.36 10.45 -7.95
CA GLY A 470 -29.40 9.34 -8.89
C GLY A 470 -28.80 8.08 -8.28
N TRP A 471 -28.69 7.02 -9.07
CA TRP A 471 -28.15 5.74 -8.63
C TRP A 471 -27.25 5.13 -9.70
N LEU A 472 -26.10 4.62 -9.27
CA LEU A 472 -25.25 3.71 -10.04
C LEU A 472 -25.52 2.29 -9.55
N ARG A 473 -25.77 1.35 -10.47
CA ARG A 473 -26.05 -0.05 -10.12
C ARG A 473 -25.06 -0.99 -10.79
N LEU A 474 -24.54 -1.94 -10.01
CA LEU A 474 -23.79 -3.09 -10.48
C LEU A 474 -24.67 -4.33 -10.31
N ILE A 475 -24.88 -5.07 -11.39
CA ILE A 475 -25.76 -6.24 -11.43
C ILE A 475 -24.91 -7.49 -11.62
N GLY A 476 -25.16 -8.52 -10.83
CA GLY A 476 -24.50 -9.82 -10.92
C GLY A 476 -22.99 -9.72 -10.75
N VAL A 477 -22.52 -9.01 -9.72
CA VAL A 477 -21.09 -8.90 -9.40
C VAL A 477 -20.53 -10.28 -9.04
N ASP A 478 -19.56 -10.74 -9.81
CA ASP A 478 -18.87 -12.02 -9.62
C ASP A 478 -17.35 -11.82 -9.73
N ARG A 479 -16.70 -11.70 -8.56
CA ARG A 479 -15.25 -11.54 -8.45
C ARG A 479 -14.77 -11.94 -7.05
N HIS A 480 -13.70 -12.73 -7.00
CA HIS A 480 -13.13 -13.27 -5.75
C HIS A 480 -14.19 -13.96 -4.88
N ASN A 481 -14.46 -13.47 -3.68
CA ASN A 481 -15.48 -14.01 -2.80
C ASN A 481 -16.86 -13.34 -2.97
N VAL A 482 -16.97 -12.26 -3.75
CA VAL A 482 -18.26 -11.63 -4.10
C VAL A 482 -18.87 -12.41 -5.26
N ARG A 483 -20.03 -13.05 -5.06
CA ARG A 483 -20.64 -13.95 -6.05
C ARG A 483 -22.12 -13.61 -6.27
N GLY A 484 -22.46 -13.19 -7.49
CA GLY A 484 -23.83 -12.88 -7.90
C GLY A 484 -24.49 -11.75 -7.10
N VAL A 485 -23.72 -10.75 -6.67
CA VAL A 485 -24.23 -9.65 -5.83
C VAL A 485 -24.70 -8.47 -6.68
N ASP A 486 -25.89 -7.97 -6.39
CA ASP A 486 -26.36 -6.68 -6.93
C ASP A 486 -26.06 -5.56 -5.93
N ALA A 487 -25.40 -4.50 -6.37
CA ALA A 487 -25.03 -3.36 -5.53
C ALA A 487 -25.51 -2.04 -6.13
N ALA A 488 -26.11 -1.17 -5.31
CA ALA A 488 -26.58 0.14 -5.73
C ALA A 488 -25.91 1.24 -4.91
N PHE A 489 -25.30 2.22 -5.59
CA PHE A 489 -24.59 3.34 -5.01
C PHE A 489 -25.37 4.63 -5.30
N PRO A 490 -25.82 5.36 -4.27
CA PRO A 490 -26.50 6.63 -4.48
C PRO A 490 -25.51 7.71 -4.92
N LEU A 491 -25.95 8.60 -5.80
CA LEU A 491 -25.17 9.71 -6.33
C LEU A 491 -25.48 11.02 -5.59
N GLY A 492 -24.50 11.92 -5.53
CA GLY A 492 -24.60 13.23 -4.88
C GLY A 492 -24.60 13.18 -3.35
N VAL A 493 -24.15 12.06 -2.77
CA VAL A 493 -24.17 11.81 -1.32
C VAL A 493 -22.87 11.16 -0.85
N PHE A 494 -22.68 11.11 0.48
CA PHE A 494 -21.59 10.40 1.14
C PHE A 494 -22.02 8.96 1.48
N THR A 495 -21.40 7.97 0.83
CA THR A 495 -21.67 6.54 1.05
C THR A 495 -20.51 5.87 1.78
N ALA A 496 -20.78 5.17 2.87
CA ALA A 496 -19.82 4.32 3.56
C ALA A 496 -20.05 2.83 3.21
N VAL A 497 -18.99 2.13 2.82
CA VAL A 497 -18.99 0.68 2.58
C VAL A 497 -18.23 0.02 3.73
N THR A 498 -18.93 -0.77 4.54
CA THR A 498 -18.40 -1.34 5.78
C THR A 498 -18.56 -2.86 5.84
N GLY A 499 -18.11 -3.46 6.94
CA GLY A 499 -18.13 -4.90 7.18
C GLY A 499 -16.77 -5.45 7.63
N VAL A 500 -16.73 -6.71 8.05
CA VAL A 500 -15.53 -7.34 8.64
C VAL A 500 -14.36 -7.50 7.64
N SER A 501 -13.13 -7.70 8.15
CA SER A 501 -11.95 -7.95 7.32
C SER A 501 -12.18 -9.15 6.39
N GLY A 502 -11.86 -9.01 5.10
CA GLY A 502 -12.08 -10.07 4.11
C GLY A 502 -13.51 -10.22 3.60
N SER A 503 -14.47 -9.36 3.99
CA SER A 503 -15.87 -9.47 3.55
C SER A 503 -16.12 -9.15 2.07
N GLY A 504 -15.15 -8.59 1.35
CA GLY A 504 -15.26 -8.27 -0.08
C GLY A 504 -15.33 -6.77 -0.43
N LYS A 505 -15.18 -5.87 0.56
CA LYS A 505 -15.28 -4.40 0.36
C LYS A 505 -14.36 -3.87 -0.74
N SER A 506 -13.05 -4.16 -0.66
CA SER A 506 -12.06 -3.71 -1.63
C SER A 506 -12.27 -4.33 -3.01
N THR A 507 -12.86 -5.54 -3.09
CA THR A 507 -13.26 -6.15 -4.36
C THR A 507 -14.41 -5.39 -4.99
N LEU A 508 -15.49 -5.14 -4.23
CA LEU A 508 -16.67 -4.44 -4.73
C LEU A 508 -16.35 -3.00 -5.16
N VAL A 509 -15.68 -2.23 -4.29
CA VAL A 509 -15.42 -0.80 -4.54
C VAL A 509 -14.17 -0.58 -5.39
N GLY A 510 -13.04 -1.13 -4.95
CA GLY A 510 -11.73 -0.84 -5.53
C GLY A 510 -11.42 -1.57 -6.84
N GLN A 511 -12.12 -2.66 -7.14
CA GLN A 511 -11.90 -3.44 -8.38
C GLN A 511 -13.10 -3.37 -9.32
N VAL A 512 -14.31 -3.69 -8.85
CA VAL A 512 -15.50 -3.78 -9.72
C VAL A 512 -16.05 -2.39 -10.03
N LEU A 513 -16.41 -1.59 -9.02
CA LEU A 513 -16.94 -0.23 -9.24
C LEU A 513 -15.92 0.68 -9.94
N ALA A 514 -14.68 0.71 -9.44
CA ALA A 514 -13.61 1.49 -10.05
C ALA A 514 -13.33 1.05 -11.50
N GLY A 515 -13.32 -0.26 -11.76
CA GLY A 515 -13.14 -0.83 -13.10
C GLY A 515 -14.25 -0.43 -14.07
N ALA A 516 -15.51 -0.54 -13.64
CA ALA A 516 -16.69 -0.14 -14.43
C ALA A 516 -16.61 1.31 -14.91
N LEU A 517 -16.23 2.21 -14.01
CA LEU A 517 -16.11 3.64 -14.31
C LEU A 517 -14.87 3.96 -15.16
N ALA A 518 -13.73 3.31 -14.90
CA ALA A 518 -12.51 3.50 -15.67
C ALA A 518 -12.67 3.05 -17.13
N ASP A 519 -13.30 1.90 -17.36
CA ASP A 519 -13.60 1.37 -18.69
C ASP A 519 -14.50 2.31 -19.48
N ARG A 520 -15.46 2.96 -18.82
CA ARG A 520 -16.31 3.98 -19.45
C ARG A 520 -15.51 5.21 -19.85
N GLN A 521 -14.65 5.73 -18.98
CA GLN A 521 -13.82 6.90 -19.28
C GLN A 521 -12.84 6.67 -20.43
N ALA A 522 -12.39 5.44 -20.63
CA ALA A 522 -11.54 5.06 -21.75
C ALA A 522 -12.30 4.93 -23.08
N SER A 523 -13.62 4.73 -23.04
CA SER A 523 -14.47 4.51 -24.20
C SER A 523 -14.82 5.86 -24.86
N THR A 524 -14.29 6.12 -26.06
CA THR A 524 -14.45 7.40 -26.80
C THR A 524 -15.75 7.51 -27.60
N THR A 525 -16.57 6.46 -27.65
CA THR A 525 -17.82 6.42 -28.42
C THR A 525 -19.00 6.96 -27.62
N ALA A 526 -19.65 8.01 -28.12
CA ALA A 526 -20.83 8.62 -27.53
C ALA A 526 -22.10 7.74 -27.58
N ASP A 527 -22.12 6.74 -28.47
CA ASP A 527 -23.25 5.82 -28.71
C ASP A 527 -23.03 4.43 -28.08
N LEU A 528 -22.81 4.38 -26.77
CA LEU A 528 -22.72 3.10 -26.06
C LEU A 528 -24.07 2.75 -25.40
N PRO A 529 -24.44 1.46 -25.36
CA PRO A 529 -25.69 1.03 -24.74
C PRO A 529 -25.75 1.41 -23.25
N ALA A 530 -26.95 1.70 -22.75
CA ALA A 530 -27.21 2.07 -21.36
C ALA A 530 -26.87 0.95 -20.35
N GLU A 531 -26.86 -0.29 -20.83
CA GLU A 531 -26.46 -1.48 -20.08
C GLU A 531 -25.21 -2.08 -20.74
N ARG A 532 -24.14 -2.26 -19.95
CA ARG A 532 -22.86 -2.73 -20.48
C ARG A 532 -22.27 -3.84 -19.59
N PRO A 533 -21.80 -4.96 -20.17
CA PRO A 533 -21.00 -5.93 -19.44
C PRO A 533 -19.69 -5.29 -18.99
N VAL A 534 -19.30 -5.51 -17.75
CA VAL A 534 -18.06 -4.99 -17.17
C VAL A 534 -17.26 -6.16 -16.59
N PRO A 535 -15.93 -6.18 -16.70
CA PRO A 535 -15.12 -7.20 -16.05
C PRO A 535 -15.42 -7.34 -14.55
N GLY A 536 -16.06 -8.46 -14.18
CA GLY A 536 -16.44 -8.77 -12.80
C GLY A 536 -17.89 -8.45 -12.42
N CYS A 537 -18.75 -7.98 -13.34
CA CYS A 537 -20.19 -7.95 -13.13
C CYS A 537 -20.98 -8.17 -14.44
N ALA A 538 -22.18 -8.73 -14.33
CA ALA A 538 -23.03 -9.02 -15.50
C ALA A 538 -23.40 -7.74 -16.26
N SER A 539 -23.79 -6.69 -15.55
CA SER A 539 -24.00 -5.37 -16.15
C SER A 539 -23.83 -4.22 -15.15
N ALA A 540 -23.64 -3.01 -15.67
CA ALA A 540 -23.61 -1.78 -14.89
C ALA A 540 -24.51 -0.71 -15.51
N LEU A 541 -25.27 0.01 -14.66
CA LEU A 541 -26.25 1.04 -15.02
C LEU A 541 -25.93 2.36 -14.30
N GLY A 542 -26.26 3.50 -14.92
CA GLY A 542 -26.09 4.84 -14.31
C GLY A 542 -24.66 5.38 -14.35
N LEU A 543 -23.76 4.75 -15.13
CA LEU A 543 -22.37 5.20 -15.27
C LEU A 543 -22.25 6.53 -16.03
N GLU A 544 -23.26 6.88 -16.83
CA GLU A 544 -23.36 8.13 -17.58
C GLU A 544 -23.55 9.37 -16.71
N ALA A 545 -24.03 9.20 -15.48
CA ALA A 545 -24.17 10.29 -14.53
C ALA A 545 -22.83 10.73 -13.91
N VAL A 546 -21.74 9.97 -14.13
CA VAL A 546 -20.40 10.26 -13.59
C VAL A 546 -19.46 10.66 -14.72
N ASP A 547 -19.04 11.93 -14.72
CA ASP A 547 -18.07 12.46 -15.68
C ASP A 547 -16.64 12.03 -15.31
N ARG A 548 -16.38 11.93 -13.99
CA ARG A 548 -15.02 11.74 -13.48
C ARG A 548 -14.94 10.78 -12.30
N LEU A 549 -14.12 9.74 -12.42
CA LEU A 549 -13.63 8.94 -11.29
C LEU A 549 -12.32 9.53 -10.73
N VAL A 550 -12.25 9.67 -9.40
CA VAL A 550 -11.03 9.97 -8.65
C VAL A 550 -10.85 8.88 -7.60
N GLN A 551 -9.77 8.11 -7.70
CA GLN A 551 -9.44 7.08 -6.71
C GLN A 551 -8.28 7.53 -5.82
N VAL A 552 -8.47 7.45 -4.51
CA VAL A 552 -7.50 7.89 -3.50
C VAL A 552 -7.20 6.73 -2.55
N ASP A 553 -6.06 6.05 -2.79
CA ASP A 553 -5.54 4.96 -1.95
C ASP A 553 -4.38 5.44 -1.03
N GLN A 554 -4.02 4.63 -0.05
CA GLN A 554 -2.89 4.88 0.86
C GLN A 554 -1.52 4.53 0.28
N ARG A 555 -1.44 4.13 -1.01
CA ARG A 555 -0.15 3.79 -1.61
C ARG A 555 0.79 5.00 -1.57
N PRO A 556 2.09 4.83 -1.33
CA PRO A 556 3.02 5.96 -1.30
C PRO A 556 2.94 6.82 -2.57
N ILE A 557 3.01 8.15 -2.43
CA ILE A 557 3.07 9.08 -3.58
C ILE A 557 4.32 8.86 -4.45
N GLY A 558 5.33 8.22 -3.87
CA GLY A 558 6.53 7.75 -4.56
C GLY A 558 7.27 6.73 -3.70
N ARG A 559 8.10 5.91 -4.34
CA ARG A 559 8.85 4.82 -3.67
C ARG A 559 10.33 5.15 -3.44
N THR A 560 10.77 6.34 -3.80
CA THR A 560 12.16 6.79 -3.63
C THR A 560 12.18 8.22 -3.07
N PRO A 561 13.30 8.65 -2.45
CA PRO A 561 13.43 10.01 -1.91
C PRO A 561 13.32 11.14 -2.94
N ARG A 562 13.42 10.79 -4.24
CA ARG A 562 13.21 11.72 -5.36
C ARG A 562 11.81 12.33 -5.35
N SER A 563 10.79 11.54 -5.04
CA SER A 563 9.42 12.03 -4.91
C SER A 563 9.24 12.75 -3.58
N ASN A 564 8.55 13.88 -3.59
CA ASN A 564 8.21 14.66 -2.39
C ASN A 564 6.88 15.41 -2.59
N LEU A 565 6.40 16.06 -1.53
CA LEU A 565 5.14 16.81 -1.55
C LEU A 565 5.11 17.88 -2.65
N ALA A 566 6.17 18.68 -2.80
CA ALA A 566 6.21 19.78 -3.77
C ALA A 566 6.17 19.29 -5.23
N THR A 567 6.85 18.18 -5.54
CA THR A 567 6.82 17.59 -6.89
C THR A 567 5.50 16.92 -7.20
N TYR A 568 4.88 16.25 -6.22
CA TYR A 568 3.61 15.57 -6.43
C TYR A 568 2.44 16.53 -6.69
N THR A 569 2.36 17.60 -5.91
CA THR A 569 1.32 18.63 -6.01
C THR A 569 1.48 19.56 -7.21
N GLY A 570 2.66 19.55 -7.86
CA GLY A 570 3.01 20.49 -8.91
C GLY A 570 3.46 21.87 -8.41
N LEU A 571 3.41 22.12 -7.08
CA LEU A 571 3.87 23.37 -6.46
C LEU A 571 5.33 23.69 -6.83
N PHE A 572 6.16 22.66 -7.00
CA PHE A 572 7.57 22.83 -7.31
C PHE A 572 7.83 23.54 -8.66
N ASP A 573 6.93 23.42 -9.62
CA ASP A 573 7.04 24.14 -10.89
C ASP A 573 6.88 25.65 -10.71
N VAL A 574 5.98 26.05 -9.81
CA VAL A 574 5.80 27.46 -9.42
C VAL A 574 7.06 27.98 -8.73
N VAL A 575 7.59 27.22 -7.76
CA VAL A 575 8.84 27.57 -7.05
C VAL A 575 9.99 27.76 -8.03
N ARG A 576 10.24 26.79 -8.92
CA ARG A 576 11.33 26.89 -9.91
C ARG A 576 11.18 28.10 -10.81
N LYS A 577 9.95 28.43 -11.23
CA LYS A 577 9.68 29.62 -12.05
C LYS A 577 10.02 30.92 -11.30
N LEU A 578 9.70 31.01 -10.01
CA LEU A 578 10.05 32.18 -9.20
C LEU A 578 11.58 32.35 -9.08
N PHE A 579 12.33 31.27 -8.89
CA PHE A 579 13.80 31.34 -8.84
C PHE A 579 14.42 31.83 -10.15
N THR A 580 13.84 31.51 -11.31
CA THR A 580 14.32 32.05 -12.61
C THR A 580 14.12 33.56 -12.77
N ALA A 581 13.22 34.16 -11.97
CA ALA A 581 12.94 35.58 -12.03
C ALA A 581 13.88 36.43 -11.16
N THR A 582 14.76 35.80 -10.36
CA THR A 582 15.76 36.49 -9.54
C THR A 582 16.86 37.12 -10.40
N ASP A 583 17.43 38.23 -9.95
CA ASP A 583 18.44 38.97 -10.72
C ASP A 583 19.67 38.11 -11.01
N MET A 584 20.20 37.40 -10.00
CA MET A 584 21.36 36.53 -10.20
C MET A 584 21.07 35.33 -11.13
N ALA A 585 19.84 34.78 -11.11
CA ALA A 585 19.48 33.73 -12.08
C ALA A 585 19.44 34.28 -13.51
N ARG A 586 18.95 35.51 -13.71
CA ARG A 586 18.93 36.19 -15.01
C ARG A 586 20.33 36.51 -15.51
N GLU A 587 21.19 37.05 -14.65
CA GLU A 587 22.60 37.34 -14.97
C GLU A 587 23.37 36.09 -15.41
N ARG A 588 23.13 34.96 -14.74
CA ARG A 588 23.80 33.68 -15.04
C ARG A 588 23.11 32.87 -16.15
N GLY A 589 22.02 33.37 -16.74
CA GLY A 589 21.26 32.68 -17.78
C GLY A 589 20.57 31.40 -17.31
N TYR A 590 20.28 31.27 -16.02
CA TYR A 590 19.69 30.07 -15.44
C TYR A 590 18.20 29.95 -15.78
N ARG A 591 17.82 28.77 -16.27
CA ARG A 591 16.42 28.40 -16.57
C ARG A 591 15.86 27.48 -15.48
N ALA A 592 14.54 27.22 -15.53
CA ALA A 592 13.85 26.38 -14.54
C ALA A 592 14.43 24.95 -14.43
N GLY A 593 15.13 24.47 -15.47
CA GLY A 593 15.88 23.20 -15.43
C GLY A 593 17.05 23.22 -14.43
N ARG A 594 17.73 24.36 -14.25
CA ARG A 594 18.82 24.50 -13.25
C ARG A 594 18.30 24.27 -11.83
N PHE A 595 17.09 24.74 -11.54
CA PHE A 595 16.44 24.61 -10.25
C PHE A 595 15.71 23.28 -10.06
N SER A 596 15.79 22.36 -11.01
CA SER A 596 15.21 21.02 -10.89
C SER A 596 16.25 20.02 -10.44
N PHE A 597 15.97 19.30 -9.34
CA PHE A 597 16.80 18.17 -8.92
C PHE A 597 16.60 16.91 -9.79
N ASN A 598 15.59 16.89 -10.67
CA ASN A 598 15.29 15.72 -11.52
C ASN A 598 16.11 15.67 -12.83
N VAL A 599 16.79 16.76 -13.21
CA VAL A 599 17.58 16.83 -14.45
C VAL A 599 19.00 17.29 -14.16
N ALA A 600 19.95 16.91 -15.02
CA ALA A 600 21.33 17.35 -14.92
C ALA A 600 21.45 18.88 -15.06
N GLY A 601 22.46 19.46 -14.42
CA GLY A 601 22.79 20.89 -14.48
C GLY A 601 22.97 21.51 -13.10
N GLY A 602 21.89 21.68 -12.34
CA GLY A 602 21.96 22.28 -10.99
C GLY A 602 21.89 21.30 -9.82
N ARG A 603 21.49 20.06 -10.07
CA ARG A 603 21.45 19.01 -9.04
C ARG A 603 22.84 18.58 -8.58
N CYS A 604 22.91 17.95 -7.41
CA CYS A 604 24.07 17.21 -6.96
C CYS A 604 24.22 15.92 -7.79
N GLU A 605 25.41 15.68 -8.35
CA GLU A 605 25.67 14.52 -9.21
C GLU A 605 25.92 13.23 -8.40
N THR A 606 26.31 13.33 -7.14
CA THR A 606 26.57 12.17 -6.27
C THR A 606 25.29 11.42 -5.93
N CYS A 607 24.26 12.14 -5.49
CA CYS A 607 22.93 11.55 -5.23
C CYS A 607 21.98 11.66 -6.44
N GLN A 608 22.43 12.23 -7.57
CA GLN A 608 21.59 12.45 -8.75
C GLN A 608 20.27 13.19 -8.42
N GLY A 609 20.36 14.15 -7.48
CA GLY A 609 19.25 14.96 -6.99
C GLY A 609 18.29 14.30 -5.99
N GLU A 610 18.56 13.07 -5.53
CA GLU A 610 17.72 12.42 -4.52
C GLU A 610 17.90 13.04 -3.13
N GLY A 611 19.08 13.61 -2.84
CA GLY A 611 19.45 14.11 -1.51
C GLY A 611 19.89 13.01 -0.55
N PHE A 612 19.59 11.75 -0.88
CA PHE A 612 19.89 10.57 -0.08
C PHE A 612 20.63 9.54 -0.93
N VAL A 613 21.31 8.62 -0.27
CA VAL A 613 21.96 7.45 -0.88
C VAL A 613 21.44 6.20 -0.18
N SER A 614 21.14 5.16 -0.96
CA SER A 614 20.73 3.87 -0.42
C SER A 614 21.94 3.17 0.19
N VAL A 615 21.82 2.75 1.45
CA VAL A 615 22.80 1.94 2.16
C VAL A 615 22.27 0.51 2.20
N GLU A 616 22.90 -0.39 1.44
CA GLU A 616 22.59 -1.81 1.52
C GLU A 616 23.23 -2.40 2.79
N LEU A 617 22.39 -3.01 3.63
CA LEU A 617 22.80 -3.68 4.86
C LEU A 617 22.74 -5.20 4.63
N LEU A 618 23.82 -5.92 4.93
CA LEU A 618 23.95 -7.35 4.64
C LEU A 618 22.88 -8.26 5.29
N PHE A 619 22.25 -7.81 6.38
CA PHE A 619 21.28 -8.59 7.16
C PHE A 619 20.06 -7.79 7.62
N LEU A 620 19.93 -6.55 7.16
CA LEU A 620 18.84 -5.64 7.52
C LEU A 620 18.25 -5.05 6.24
N PRO A 621 16.99 -4.59 6.27
CA PRO A 621 16.43 -3.84 5.15
C PRO A 621 17.33 -2.65 4.81
N SER A 622 17.56 -2.41 3.53
CA SER A 622 18.27 -1.22 3.05
C SER A 622 17.60 0.04 3.59
N THR A 623 18.41 0.98 4.07
CA THR A 623 17.95 2.29 4.58
C THR A 623 18.51 3.40 3.70
N TYR A 624 17.98 4.61 3.86
CA TYR A 624 18.48 5.80 3.18
C TYR A 624 19.28 6.64 4.19
N ALA A 625 20.43 7.14 3.75
CA ALA A 625 21.24 8.09 4.52
C ALA A 625 21.36 9.41 3.72
N PRO A 626 21.48 10.57 4.39
CA PRO A 626 21.76 11.83 3.70
C PRO A 626 23.01 11.73 2.82
N CYS A 627 22.96 12.35 1.65
CA CYS A 627 24.08 12.34 0.72
C CYS A 627 25.32 13.00 1.34
N PRO A 628 26.51 12.38 1.27
CA PRO A 628 27.72 12.92 1.89
C PRO A 628 28.19 14.24 1.29
N ASP A 629 27.82 14.54 0.03
CA ASP A 629 28.34 15.71 -0.68
C ASP A 629 27.42 16.93 -0.62
N CYS A 630 26.11 16.71 -0.62
CA CYS A 630 25.13 17.81 -0.54
C CYS A 630 24.37 17.83 0.78
N HIS A 631 24.60 16.88 1.68
CA HIS A 631 23.97 16.78 3.00
C HIS A 631 22.44 16.92 2.95
N GLY A 632 21.80 16.25 1.98
CA GLY A 632 20.35 16.33 1.78
C GLY A 632 19.87 17.49 0.90
N ALA A 633 20.71 18.47 0.57
CA ALA A 633 20.31 19.68 -0.15
C ALA A 633 19.89 19.43 -1.61
N ARG A 634 20.28 18.30 -2.23
CA ARG A 634 19.95 17.89 -3.62
C ARG A 634 20.61 18.70 -4.74
N TYR A 635 21.26 19.82 -4.44
CA TYR A 635 21.84 20.75 -5.43
C TYR A 635 23.35 20.88 -5.30
N ASN A 636 23.98 21.36 -6.38
CA ASN A 636 25.36 21.81 -6.34
C ASN A 636 25.49 23.21 -5.71
N PRO A 637 26.68 23.57 -5.17
CA PRO A 637 26.89 24.85 -4.49
C PRO A 637 26.50 26.06 -5.33
N GLN A 638 26.80 26.06 -6.63
CA GLN A 638 26.53 27.20 -7.51
C GLN A 638 25.04 27.48 -7.70
N THR A 639 24.18 26.46 -7.55
CA THR A 639 22.72 26.64 -7.60
C THR A 639 22.19 27.16 -6.27
N LEU A 640 22.81 26.78 -5.15
CA LEU A 640 22.44 27.22 -3.80
C LEU A 640 22.81 28.67 -3.50
N GLU A 641 23.69 29.29 -4.31
CA GLU A 641 23.97 30.72 -4.23
C GLU A 641 22.74 31.57 -4.56
N VAL A 642 21.84 31.07 -5.44
CA VAL A 642 20.64 31.81 -5.84
C VAL A 642 19.62 31.80 -4.71
N THR A 643 19.25 32.99 -4.25
CA THR A 643 18.26 33.18 -3.20
C THR A 643 17.02 33.91 -3.71
N LEU A 644 15.87 33.52 -3.18
CA LEU A 644 14.59 34.20 -3.33
C LEU A 644 14.19 34.68 -1.93
N ARG A 645 14.00 35.99 -1.74
CA ARG A 645 13.66 36.58 -0.43
C ARG A 645 14.59 36.11 0.71
N GLY A 646 15.88 35.95 0.43
CA GLY A 646 16.90 35.53 1.39
C GLY A 646 17.08 34.01 1.57
N LEU A 647 16.23 33.18 0.97
CA LEU A 647 16.34 31.71 1.06
C LEU A 647 16.76 31.09 -0.28
N ASN A 648 17.70 30.16 -0.23
CA ASN A 648 18.04 29.34 -1.40
C ASN A 648 17.00 28.25 -1.66
N ILE A 649 17.09 27.57 -2.80
CA ILE A 649 16.07 26.59 -3.19
C ILE A 649 15.98 25.38 -2.26
N ALA A 650 17.09 24.94 -1.66
CA ALA A 650 17.07 23.85 -0.69
C ALA A 650 16.39 24.28 0.62
N GLN A 651 16.66 25.51 1.09
CA GLN A 651 15.99 26.08 2.26
C GLN A 651 14.49 26.27 2.02
N VAL A 652 14.07 26.69 0.83
CA VAL A 652 12.65 26.76 0.46
C VAL A 652 12.00 25.38 0.47
N LEU A 653 12.70 24.34 -0.01
CA LEU A 653 12.22 22.96 0.08
C LEU A 653 12.18 22.45 1.52
N ASP A 654 12.94 23.03 2.44
CA ASP A 654 12.95 22.64 3.86
C ASP A 654 11.84 23.33 4.68
N LEU A 655 11.15 24.33 4.12
CA LEU A 655 10.01 24.97 4.78
C LEU A 655 8.87 23.98 5.00
N THR A 656 8.21 24.08 6.15
CA THR A 656 6.89 23.48 6.38
C THR A 656 5.86 24.09 5.44
N VAL A 657 4.76 23.38 5.17
CA VAL A 657 3.66 23.89 4.34
C VAL A 657 3.11 25.21 4.92
N GLU A 658 2.99 25.30 6.25
CA GLU A 658 2.55 26.51 6.94
C GLU A 658 3.52 27.68 6.77
N SER A 659 4.81 27.46 7.00
CA SER A 659 5.85 28.47 6.76
C SER A 659 5.93 28.88 5.29
N ALA A 660 5.75 27.93 4.37
CA ALA A 660 5.69 28.19 2.94
C ALA A 660 4.47 29.03 2.54
N ALA A 661 3.31 28.83 3.19
CA ALA A 661 2.13 29.65 2.95
C ALA A 661 2.38 31.12 3.31
N GLY A 662 3.05 31.37 4.43
CA GLY A 662 3.52 32.72 4.79
C GLY A 662 4.56 33.25 3.80
N PHE A 663 5.56 32.43 3.44
CA PHE A 663 6.65 32.81 2.53
C PHE A 663 6.16 33.15 1.11
N PHE A 664 5.15 32.46 0.60
CA PHE A 664 4.58 32.66 -0.73
C PHE A 664 3.32 33.53 -0.76
N ALA A 665 3.01 34.22 0.34
CA ALA A 665 1.91 35.19 0.38
C ALA A 665 2.01 36.20 -0.78
N GLY A 666 0.88 36.44 -1.45
CA GLY A 666 0.77 37.23 -2.68
C GLY A 666 1.07 36.45 -3.97
N THR A 667 1.25 35.13 -3.92
CA THR A 667 1.52 34.28 -5.11
C THR A 667 0.35 33.31 -5.34
N PRO A 668 -0.67 33.68 -6.14
CA PRO A 668 -1.93 32.92 -6.24
C PRO A 668 -1.77 31.44 -6.64
N ALA A 669 -0.78 31.14 -7.48
CA ALA A 669 -0.51 29.77 -7.93
C ALA A 669 0.04 28.87 -6.81
N ALA A 670 0.80 29.42 -5.87
CA ALA A 670 1.32 28.69 -4.71
C ALA A 670 0.30 28.64 -3.57
N GLU A 671 -0.36 29.78 -3.29
CA GLU A 671 -1.35 29.90 -2.21
C GLU A 671 -2.48 28.87 -2.30
N ARG A 672 -3.01 28.65 -3.51
CA ARG A 672 -4.07 27.64 -3.71
C ARG A 672 -3.60 26.25 -3.28
N SER A 673 -2.38 25.88 -3.65
CA SER A 673 -1.84 24.55 -3.34
C SER A 673 -1.57 24.40 -1.84
N LEU A 674 -0.90 25.39 -1.25
CA LEU A 674 -0.54 25.41 0.17
C LEU A 674 -1.78 25.44 1.07
N ARG A 675 -2.79 26.24 0.72
CA ARG A 675 -4.04 26.30 1.47
C ARG A 675 -4.76 24.95 1.51
N THR A 676 -4.90 24.27 0.37
CA THR A 676 -5.53 22.94 0.36
C THR A 676 -4.77 21.91 1.19
N LEU A 677 -3.43 21.99 1.26
CA LEU A 677 -2.62 21.12 2.12
C LEU A 677 -2.85 21.42 3.60
N ILE A 678 -2.97 22.69 3.98
CA ILE A 678 -3.32 23.11 5.35
C ILE A 678 -4.73 22.63 5.70
N ASP A 679 -5.69 22.81 4.79
CA ASP A 679 -7.11 22.44 5.00
C ASP A 679 -7.31 20.93 5.23
N VAL A 680 -6.42 20.08 4.70
CA VAL A 680 -6.38 18.63 4.99
C VAL A 680 -5.49 18.25 6.18
N GLY A 681 -4.94 19.22 6.92
CA GLY A 681 -4.16 18.99 8.13
C GLY A 681 -2.69 18.63 7.91
N LEU A 682 -2.09 19.01 6.78
CA LEU A 682 -0.69 18.71 6.44
C LEU A 682 0.26 19.92 6.58
N GLY A 683 -0.12 20.92 7.37
CA GLY A 683 0.66 22.16 7.58
C GLY A 683 2.10 21.91 8.06
N TYR A 684 2.32 20.84 8.81
CA TYR A 684 3.62 20.49 9.41
C TYR A 684 4.62 19.83 8.46
N LEU A 685 4.17 19.28 7.32
CA LEU A 685 5.07 18.58 6.39
C LEU A 685 6.00 19.56 5.70
N ARG A 686 7.24 19.16 5.43
CA ARG A 686 8.17 19.96 4.64
C ARG A 686 7.92 19.78 3.15
N LEU A 687 8.09 20.83 2.35
CA LEU A 687 7.85 20.80 0.90
C LEU A 687 8.69 19.73 0.18
N GLY A 688 9.94 19.59 0.60
CA GLY A 688 10.94 18.68 0.08
C GLY A 688 10.99 17.32 0.78
N GLN A 689 10.12 17.07 1.77
CA GLN A 689 10.15 15.84 2.57
C GLN A 689 10.04 14.60 1.67
N PRO A 690 10.99 13.65 1.76
CA PRO A 690 10.96 12.43 0.98
C PRO A 690 9.65 11.66 1.10
N ALA A 691 9.11 11.20 -0.03
CA ALA A 691 7.92 10.34 -0.06
C ALA A 691 8.09 9.04 0.75
N THR A 692 9.35 8.60 0.93
CA THR A 692 9.71 7.44 1.73
C THR A 692 9.55 7.65 3.23
N GLU A 693 9.41 8.90 3.70
CA GLU A 693 9.17 9.23 5.11
C GLU A 693 7.67 9.42 5.41
N LEU A 694 6.87 9.84 4.42
CA LEU A 694 5.44 10.16 4.59
C LEU A 694 4.53 8.95 4.88
N SER A 695 3.80 8.92 5.98
CA SER A 695 2.81 7.89 6.33
C SER A 695 1.79 7.64 5.22
N GLY A 696 1.11 6.48 5.27
CA GLY A 696 0.04 6.14 4.33
C GLY A 696 -1.07 7.20 4.33
N GLY A 697 -1.51 7.63 5.52
CA GLY A 697 -2.50 8.70 5.70
C GLY A 697 -2.02 10.08 5.24
N GLU A 698 -0.73 10.43 5.41
CA GLU A 698 -0.15 11.65 4.82
C GLU A 698 -0.14 11.60 3.29
N ALA A 699 0.32 10.49 2.72
CA ALA A 699 0.33 10.27 1.27
C ALA A 699 -1.08 10.36 0.66
N GLN A 700 -2.07 9.79 1.35
CA GLN A 700 -3.47 9.85 0.95
C GLN A 700 -4.02 11.28 0.99
N ARG A 701 -3.78 12.02 2.08
CA ARG A 701 -4.19 13.42 2.22
C ARG A 701 -3.52 14.35 1.20
N ILE A 702 -2.27 14.08 0.81
CA ILE A 702 -1.59 14.81 -0.29
C ILE A 702 -2.31 14.58 -1.63
N LYS A 703 -2.73 13.35 -1.93
CA LYS A 703 -3.52 13.04 -3.13
C LYS A 703 -4.85 13.76 -3.13
N LEU A 704 -5.56 13.72 -1.99
CA LEU A 704 -6.82 14.43 -1.82
C LEU A 704 -6.65 15.94 -2.01
N ALA A 705 -5.66 16.56 -1.36
CA ALA A 705 -5.36 17.97 -1.53
C ALA A 705 -5.05 18.33 -2.99
N THR A 706 -4.29 17.50 -3.70
CA THR A 706 -3.97 17.70 -5.12
C THR A 706 -5.23 17.69 -6.00
N GLU A 707 -6.24 16.91 -5.64
CA GLU A 707 -7.52 16.88 -6.34
C GLU A 707 -8.44 18.03 -5.95
N LEU A 708 -8.45 18.45 -4.67
CA LEU A 708 -9.18 19.63 -4.19
C LEU A 708 -8.71 20.93 -4.86
N GLN A 709 -7.44 21.00 -5.29
CA GLN A 709 -6.90 22.15 -6.03
C GLN A 709 -7.50 22.34 -7.43
N ARG A 710 -8.12 21.31 -8.01
CA ARG A 710 -8.58 21.30 -9.40
C ARG A 710 -10.04 21.74 -9.49
N THR A 711 -10.27 23.00 -9.84
CA THR A 711 -11.63 23.49 -10.16
C THR A 711 -12.07 22.96 -11.53
N ARG A 712 -13.04 22.04 -11.58
CA ARG A 712 -13.61 21.53 -12.84
C ARG A 712 -15.11 21.34 -12.75
N ARG A 713 -15.77 21.44 -13.91
CA ARG A 713 -17.20 21.21 -14.10
C ARG A 713 -17.47 19.72 -14.33
N GLY A 714 -18.63 19.25 -13.90
CA GLY A 714 -19.08 17.86 -14.06
C GLY A 714 -19.19 17.10 -12.73
N HIS A 715 -19.96 16.04 -12.73
CA HIS A 715 -20.16 15.18 -11.57
C HIS A 715 -18.94 14.27 -11.37
N THR A 716 -18.25 14.46 -10.24
CA THR A 716 -17.08 13.66 -9.87
C THR A 716 -17.47 12.66 -8.80
N LEU A 717 -17.04 11.41 -8.96
CA LEU A 717 -17.14 10.35 -7.98
C LEU A 717 -15.76 10.09 -7.38
N TYR A 718 -15.64 10.30 -6.07
CA TYR A 718 -14.45 10.05 -5.29
C TYR A 718 -14.55 8.67 -4.61
N LEU A 719 -13.60 7.78 -4.89
CA LEU A 719 -13.44 6.51 -4.21
C LEU A 719 -12.25 6.58 -3.26
N LEU A 720 -12.49 6.41 -1.96
CA LEU A 720 -11.44 6.38 -0.95
C LEU A 720 -11.43 5.02 -0.25
N ASP A 721 -10.25 4.42 -0.17
CA ASP A 721 -10.04 3.14 0.53
C ASP A 721 -9.47 3.44 1.92
N GLU A 722 -10.28 3.18 2.95
CA GLU A 722 -9.97 3.38 4.38
C GLU A 722 -9.29 4.73 4.68
N PRO A 723 -9.95 5.87 4.38
CA PRO A 723 -9.33 7.17 4.51
C PRO A 723 -9.02 7.62 5.94
N THR A 724 -9.58 6.97 6.96
CA THR A 724 -9.28 7.23 8.37
C THR A 724 -8.20 6.34 8.97
N THR A 725 -7.72 5.31 8.26
CA THR A 725 -6.72 4.39 8.81
C THR A 725 -5.45 5.14 9.22
N GLY A 726 -5.09 4.98 10.49
CA GLY A 726 -3.91 5.62 11.09
C GLY A 726 -4.05 7.11 11.37
N LEU A 727 -5.27 7.65 11.33
CA LEU A 727 -5.55 9.03 11.74
C LEU A 727 -6.05 9.09 13.18
N HIS A 728 -5.60 10.10 13.90
CA HIS A 728 -6.20 10.45 15.18
C HIS A 728 -7.65 10.94 14.96
N PRO A 729 -8.61 10.70 15.87
CA PRO A 729 -10.00 11.15 15.70
C PRO A 729 -10.15 12.66 15.41
N ALA A 730 -9.26 13.50 15.97
CA ALA A 730 -9.19 14.93 15.62
C ALA A 730 -8.89 15.18 14.13
N ASP A 731 -7.98 14.39 13.55
CA ASP A 731 -7.62 14.47 12.13
C ASP A 731 -8.75 13.91 11.25
N VAL A 732 -9.48 12.89 11.74
CA VAL A 732 -10.69 12.36 11.09
C VAL A 732 -11.75 13.45 10.95
N GLU A 733 -12.01 14.25 11.99
CA GLU A 733 -12.95 15.38 11.90
C GLU A 733 -12.56 16.39 10.80
N VAL A 734 -11.27 16.70 10.68
CA VAL A 734 -10.75 17.60 9.64
C VAL A 734 -10.97 17.00 8.26
N LEU A 735 -10.61 15.74 8.07
CA LEU A 735 -10.81 15.02 6.81
C LEU A 735 -12.30 14.94 6.42
N MET A 736 -13.16 14.57 7.36
CA MET A 736 -14.61 14.47 7.12
C MET A 736 -15.22 15.81 6.71
N ARG A 737 -14.74 16.93 7.28
CA ARG A 737 -15.16 18.27 6.83
C ARG A 737 -14.86 18.50 5.34
N GLN A 738 -13.68 18.09 4.88
CA GLN A 738 -13.29 18.22 3.47
C GLN A 738 -14.10 17.29 2.56
N LEU A 739 -14.32 16.03 2.97
CA LEU A 739 -15.09 15.07 2.19
C LEU A 739 -16.55 15.49 2.05
N HIS A 740 -17.18 15.97 3.12
CA HIS A 740 -18.53 16.52 3.00
C HIS A 740 -18.57 17.81 2.18
N GLY A 741 -17.52 18.64 2.24
CA GLY A 741 -17.42 19.80 1.35
C GLY A 741 -17.42 19.43 -0.15
N LEU A 742 -16.85 18.27 -0.52
CA LEU A 742 -16.96 17.75 -1.90
C LEU A 742 -18.39 17.37 -2.26
N VAL A 743 -19.11 16.72 -1.34
CA VAL A 743 -20.51 16.31 -1.52
C VAL A 743 -21.42 17.53 -1.63
N ASP A 744 -21.22 18.53 -0.76
CA ASP A 744 -21.96 19.80 -0.80
C ASP A 744 -21.69 20.56 -2.11
N GLY A 745 -20.54 20.34 -2.74
CA GLY A 745 -20.20 20.81 -4.08
C GLY A 745 -20.83 20.01 -5.24
N GLY A 746 -21.67 19.00 -4.95
CA GLY A 746 -22.38 18.17 -5.92
C GLY A 746 -21.65 16.91 -6.37
N SER A 747 -20.54 16.54 -5.71
CA SER A 747 -19.82 15.29 -6.00
C SER A 747 -20.41 14.09 -5.24
N THR A 748 -20.08 12.89 -5.68
CA THR A 748 -20.34 11.65 -4.91
C THR A 748 -19.06 11.24 -4.20
N VAL A 749 -19.16 10.85 -2.94
CA VAL A 749 -18.02 10.30 -2.18
C VAL A 749 -18.40 8.91 -1.68
N VAL A 750 -17.63 7.89 -2.07
CA VAL A 750 -17.76 6.53 -1.55
C VAL A 750 -16.48 6.17 -0.81
N VAL A 751 -16.62 5.82 0.46
CA VAL A 751 -15.50 5.42 1.32
C VAL A 751 -15.65 3.97 1.72
N VAL A 752 -14.56 3.18 1.68
CA VAL A 752 -14.49 1.92 2.41
C VAL A 752 -14.05 2.25 3.83
N GLU A 753 -14.86 1.92 4.84
CA GLU A 753 -14.62 2.38 6.21
C GLU A 753 -14.97 1.37 7.31
N HIS A 754 -14.22 1.48 8.40
CA HIS A 754 -14.42 0.69 9.63
C HIS A 754 -14.59 1.57 10.88
N ASP A 755 -14.27 2.87 10.79
CA ASP A 755 -14.54 3.81 11.88
C ASP A 755 -16.05 4.11 11.95
N MET A 756 -16.70 3.66 13.02
CA MET A 756 -18.14 3.83 13.19
C MET A 756 -18.57 5.29 13.32
N ALA A 757 -17.68 6.20 13.72
CA ALA A 757 -17.99 7.64 13.71
C ALA A 757 -18.17 8.16 12.27
N VAL A 758 -17.37 7.65 11.33
CA VAL A 758 -17.52 7.97 9.90
C VAL A 758 -18.74 7.28 9.30
N VAL A 759 -18.94 6.00 9.61
CA VAL A 759 -20.11 5.24 9.11
C VAL A 759 -21.42 5.86 9.63
N ALA A 760 -21.47 6.30 10.88
CA ALA A 760 -22.62 6.99 11.47
C ALA A 760 -22.89 8.36 10.82
N ALA A 761 -21.85 9.04 10.32
CA ALA A 761 -21.97 10.33 9.64
C ALA A 761 -22.31 10.22 8.14
N ALA A 762 -22.45 8.99 7.61
CA ALA A 762 -22.75 8.77 6.20
C ALA A 762 -24.23 9.04 5.85
N ASP A 763 -24.47 9.41 4.59
CA ASP A 763 -25.83 9.53 4.06
C ASP A 763 -26.40 8.14 3.72
N TRP A 764 -25.53 7.20 3.33
CA TRP A 764 -25.87 5.82 2.99
C TRP A 764 -24.78 4.84 3.42
N VAL A 765 -25.17 3.66 3.86
CA VAL A 765 -24.26 2.58 4.29
C VAL A 765 -24.54 1.32 3.48
N ILE A 766 -23.48 0.65 3.03
CA ILE A 766 -23.52 -0.69 2.42
C ILE A 766 -22.66 -1.60 3.29
N ASP A 767 -23.27 -2.54 3.99
CA ASP A 767 -22.57 -3.48 4.87
C ASP A 767 -22.35 -4.84 4.17
N LEU A 768 -21.09 -5.28 4.13
CA LEU A 768 -20.68 -6.57 3.55
C LEU A 768 -20.36 -7.60 4.63
N GLY A 769 -20.89 -8.81 4.49
CA GLY A 769 -20.66 -9.88 5.45
C GLY A 769 -21.35 -11.18 5.05
N PRO A 770 -21.77 -12.01 6.03
CA PRO A 770 -21.62 -11.82 7.49
C PRO A 770 -20.20 -12.09 8.02
N GLY A 771 -19.34 -12.75 7.23
CA GLY A 771 -17.95 -13.07 7.59
C GLY A 771 -16.93 -12.56 6.56
N GLY A 772 -15.68 -13.02 6.69
CA GLY A 772 -14.62 -12.86 5.69
C GLY A 772 -14.46 -14.10 4.81
N GLY A 773 -13.82 -13.97 3.65
CA GLY A 773 -13.60 -15.07 2.71
C GLY A 773 -14.91 -15.62 2.15
N ASP A 774 -15.04 -16.94 2.11
CA ASP A 774 -16.20 -17.64 1.55
C ASP A 774 -17.49 -17.46 2.36
N ARG A 775 -17.37 -17.06 3.63
CA ARG A 775 -18.51 -16.65 4.48
C ARG A 775 -18.88 -15.18 4.33
N GLY A 776 -18.16 -14.44 3.49
CA GLY A 776 -18.42 -13.04 3.17
C GLY A 776 -19.04 -12.87 1.78
N GLY A 777 -18.74 -11.74 1.16
CA GLY A 777 -19.06 -11.49 -0.24
C GLY A 777 -20.53 -11.24 -0.52
N ARG A 778 -21.33 -10.94 0.51
CA ARG A 778 -22.77 -10.59 0.39
C ARG A 778 -23.01 -9.23 1.01
N ILE A 779 -23.97 -8.48 0.45
CA ILE A 779 -24.51 -7.29 1.10
C ILE A 779 -25.54 -7.78 2.13
N VAL A 780 -25.23 -7.59 3.41
CA VAL A 780 -26.11 -8.03 4.52
C VAL A 780 -27.10 -6.94 4.94
N ALA A 781 -26.76 -5.67 4.71
CA ALA A 781 -27.63 -4.54 4.93
C ALA A 781 -27.23 -3.37 4.03
N THR A 782 -28.21 -2.57 3.60
CA THR A 782 -27.98 -1.35 2.83
C THR A 782 -29.09 -0.34 3.15
N GLY A 783 -28.74 0.93 3.33
CA GLY A 783 -29.70 1.94 3.77
C GLY A 783 -29.03 3.13 4.46
N PRO A 784 -29.83 4.09 4.95
CA PRO A 784 -29.36 5.08 5.93
C PRO A 784 -28.72 4.39 7.16
N PRO A 785 -27.78 5.04 7.87
CA PRO A 785 -27.10 4.45 9.02
C PRO A 785 -28.05 3.89 10.09
N THR A 786 -29.17 4.56 10.33
CA THR A 786 -30.21 4.14 11.29
C THR A 786 -30.84 2.80 10.94
N ASP A 787 -31.02 2.52 9.65
CA ASP A 787 -31.67 1.31 9.17
C ASP A 787 -30.68 0.14 9.24
N VAL A 788 -29.43 0.38 8.84
CA VAL A 788 -28.35 -0.61 8.93
C VAL A 788 -28.04 -0.98 10.39
N ALA A 789 -28.15 -0.03 11.33
CA ALA A 789 -27.99 -0.29 12.76
C ALA A 789 -29.03 -1.27 13.36
N GLY A 790 -30.15 -1.50 12.67
CA GLY A 790 -31.19 -2.45 13.06
C GLY A 790 -31.08 -3.84 12.40
N ALA A 791 -30.10 -4.06 11.52
CA ALA A 791 -29.99 -5.30 10.76
C ALA A 791 -29.47 -6.48 11.60
N ALA A 792 -30.22 -7.58 11.66
CA ALA A 792 -29.91 -8.73 12.51
C ALA A 792 -28.66 -9.52 12.07
N ASP A 793 -28.45 -9.67 10.76
CA ASP A 793 -27.35 -10.46 10.19
C ASP A 793 -26.05 -9.65 10.01
N SER A 794 -26.07 -8.37 10.37
CA SER A 794 -24.93 -7.46 10.28
C SER A 794 -24.03 -7.56 11.52
N ARG A 795 -22.75 -7.86 11.33
CA ARG A 795 -21.74 -7.76 12.43
C ARG A 795 -21.42 -6.31 12.78
N THR A 796 -21.77 -5.36 11.91
CA THR A 796 -21.54 -3.92 12.10
C THR A 796 -22.67 -3.25 12.87
N ALA A 797 -23.91 -3.74 12.73
CA ALA A 797 -25.10 -3.14 13.33
C ALA A 797 -25.00 -2.83 14.83
N PRO A 798 -24.47 -3.71 15.72
CA PRO A 798 -24.34 -3.39 17.14
C PRO A 798 -23.42 -2.21 17.42
N TYR A 799 -22.34 -2.09 16.66
CA TYR A 799 -21.35 -1.01 16.80
C TYR A 799 -21.85 0.30 16.21
N LEU A 800 -22.54 0.23 15.07
CA LEU A 800 -23.20 1.39 14.48
C LEU A 800 -24.34 1.91 15.36
N SER A 801 -25.12 1.01 15.96
CA SER A 801 -26.14 1.35 16.96
C SER A 801 -25.54 2.07 18.16
N ALA A 802 -24.40 1.60 18.67
CA ALA A 802 -23.70 2.25 19.78
C ALA A 802 -23.19 3.66 19.39
N ALA A 803 -22.65 3.83 18.19
CA ALA A 803 -22.16 5.11 17.68
C ALA A 803 -23.27 6.14 17.41
N LEU A 804 -24.49 5.69 17.09
CA LEU A 804 -25.66 6.53 16.84
C LEU A 804 -26.42 6.96 18.10
N ARG A 805 -26.17 6.33 19.26
CA ARG A 805 -26.90 6.66 20.49
C ARG A 805 -26.52 8.08 20.96
N PRO A 806 -27.51 8.94 21.27
CA PRO A 806 -27.24 10.14 22.04
C PRO A 806 -26.69 9.74 23.41
N GLY A 807 -25.53 10.30 23.77
CA GLY A 807 -24.88 10.11 25.08
C GLY A 807 -25.71 10.65 26.24
#